data_AF-A0A4Q4Z4B2-F1
#
_entry.id   AF-A0A4Q4Z4B2-F1
#
_cell.length_a   1.000
_cell.length_b   1.000
_cell.length_c   1.000
_cell.angle_alpha   90.00
_cell.angle_beta   90.00
_cell.angle_gamma   90.00
#
_symmetry.space_group_name_H-M   'P 1'
#
loop_
_entity.id
_entity.type
_entity.pdbx_description
1 polymer ?
#
loop_
_entity_poly.entity_id
_entity_poly.type
_entity_poly.pdbx_seq_one_letter_code
_entity_poly.pdbx_strand_id
1 'polypeptide(L)'
;MATLPPSFQKPTVIGIYGLPGSGKSYLLNLLEKELDRDTFEFYEGSNVIAEIVPGGLPAFQKLDDEKQTYWRKHAIDTIREESAKSGKCAVVAGHFMFWSADEAEGRRVVTQNDLESYTHIFYLGVPPEVIACRRLEDMERSRTELSVDHLRRWQSAEITELRNLCRLHGILFSVVTEGGSFDASRFCTLIRDASVHTEEENLSRVMQRLDELLASDLDRVETILLTDADRTLASDDTGQLFWEKLAKSKPSRDDGYPLKTIFGGPMGYSYSAFRQATLMYEEATDMLEFENICEEVASEIKLNEISGLLEQLKVRKHVRPVVVTCGLRLVWEKVLGRAGLSFVDVIGGGRITDGFVITPAVKAAIVNRLRIGHRKYVWAFGDSTGDIPMLSRADQAIVIVCEEHHRSKTMESALQNAIGSEGLRARQVLLPHTVSPRLSPTELPSVRLDQEFIETVVHSRALPASTSKAQVLDATGKQAARLLMTPTRDSRVSGHRLREAHHHVGRYLAVEYVAEILGLEEYSIPHVQGHQTSGYRVRNEQQTLIVALMRGGEPMALGVSDALPSAVFMHAKRAEDIARRHLEGQRAVVLVDSVINSGGTLVDFVRHIRGLDSAIRIVAVTGVLQEKAVSEGKLAHALASDIRLSVVALRLSENKFTGRGSTDTGNRLFNTTHLP
;
A
#
# COMPACT_ATOMS: atom_id res chain seq x y z
N MET A 1 15.52 -10.50 -13.65
CA MET A 1 16.28 -9.32 -13.24
C MET A 1 17.03 -8.80 -14.44
N ALA A 2 16.47 -7.80 -15.13
CA ALA A 2 17.24 -6.96 -16.03
C ALA A 2 17.64 -5.74 -15.19
N THR A 3 18.92 -5.63 -14.86
CA THR A 3 19.49 -4.44 -14.23
C THR A 3 19.36 -3.29 -15.22
N LEU A 4 18.46 -2.35 -14.92
CA LEU A 4 18.45 -1.05 -15.56
C LEU A 4 19.84 -0.40 -15.36
N PRO A 5 20.37 0.32 -16.36
CA PRO A 5 21.60 1.08 -16.19
C PRO A 5 21.43 2.08 -15.04
N PRO A 6 22.49 2.39 -14.27
CA PRO A 6 22.41 3.39 -13.21
C PRO A 6 21.96 4.69 -13.86
N SER A 7 20.81 5.21 -13.43
CA SER A 7 20.44 6.59 -13.71
C SER A 7 21.58 7.45 -13.16
N PHE A 8 22.14 8.36 -13.98
CA PHE A 8 23.02 9.39 -13.45
C PHE A 8 22.20 10.22 -12.48
N GLN A 9 22.34 9.94 -11.18
CA GLN A 9 21.61 10.62 -10.13
C GLN A 9 22.08 12.08 -10.11
N LYS A 10 21.13 13.01 -10.20
CA LYS A 10 21.44 14.45 -10.11
C LYS A 10 22.16 14.70 -8.78
N PRO A 11 23.33 15.39 -8.78
CA PRO A 11 24.05 15.68 -7.55
C PRO A 11 23.20 16.54 -6.60
N THR A 12 23.37 16.35 -5.30
CA THR A 12 22.68 17.16 -4.30
C THR A 12 23.35 18.52 -4.19
N VAL A 13 22.64 19.57 -4.61
CA VAL A 13 23.09 20.97 -4.52
C VAL A 13 22.09 21.76 -3.67
N ILE A 14 22.55 22.25 -2.53
CA ILE A 14 21.76 22.96 -1.53
C ILE A 14 22.07 24.45 -1.59
N GLY A 15 21.08 25.28 -1.86
CA GLY A 15 21.19 26.74 -1.82
C GLY A 15 20.89 27.29 -0.42
N ILE A 16 21.77 28.14 0.11
CA ILE A 16 21.52 28.98 1.28
C ILE A 16 21.20 30.39 0.81
N TYR A 17 19.95 30.80 1.00
CA TYR A 17 19.41 32.08 0.53
C TYR A 17 19.06 32.98 1.71
N GLY A 18 18.86 34.27 1.43
CA GLY A 18 18.59 35.28 2.45
C GLY A 18 19.06 36.66 2.02
N LEU A 19 18.48 37.70 2.60
CA LEU A 19 18.81 39.08 2.25
C LEU A 19 20.30 39.42 2.49
N PRO A 20 20.88 40.40 1.77
CA PRO A 20 22.20 40.90 2.09
C PRO A 20 22.25 41.49 3.50
N GLY A 21 23.09 40.90 4.37
CA GLY A 21 23.15 41.22 5.80
C GLY A 21 22.48 40.21 6.73
N SER A 22 21.85 39.16 6.18
CA SER A 22 21.31 38.06 6.98
C SER A 22 22.39 37.19 7.64
N GLY A 23 23.63 37.20 7.13
CA GLY A 23 24.72 36.37 7.69
C GLY A 23 25.00 35.08 6.91
N LYS A 24 24.59 34.97 5.63
CA LYS A 24 24.86 33.79 4.78
C LYS A 24 26.31 33.31 4.80
N SER A 25 27.27 34.21 4.56
CA SER A 25 28.70 33.84 4.54
C SER A 25 29.19 33.38 5.92
N TYR A 26 28.67 33.99 7.00
CA TYR A 26 28.95 33.55 8.37
C TYR A 26 28.39 32.14 8.64
N LEU A 27 27.15 31.87 8.23
CA LEU A 27 26.54 30.56 8.31
C LEU A 27 27.36 29.51 7.52
N LEU A 28 27.75 29.83 6.28
CA LEU A 28 28.53 28.94 5.44
C LEU A 28 29.86 28.54 6.10
N ASN A 29 30.59 29.51 6.67
CA ASN A 29 31.84 29.27 7.38
C ASN A 29 31.66 28.43 8.66
N LEU A 30 30.51 28.55 9.32
CA LEU A 30 30.21 27.72 10.49
C LEU A 30 29.85 26.30 10.07
N LEU A 31 29.07 26.13 9.01
CA LEU A 31 28.76 24.83 8.45
C LEU A 31 30.01 24.09 7.99
N GLU A 32 30.97 24.79 7.38
CA GLU A 32 32.27 24.21 6.97
C GLU A 32 33.09 23.68 8.15
N LYS A 33 32.84 24.16 9.38
CA LYS A 33 33.49 23.67 10.61
C LYS A 33 32.74 22.51 11.26
N GLU A 34 31.42 22.50 11.15
CA GLU A 34 30.52 21.53 11.83
C GLU A 34 30.17 20.30 10.99
N LEU A 35 30.33 20.40 9.66
CA LEU A 35 30.05 19.32 8.72
C LEU A 35 31.36 18.77 8.14
N ASP A 36 31.35 17.46 7.89
CA ASP A 36 32.51 16.73 7.39
C ASP A 36 32.83 17.06 5.93
N ARG A 37 34.12 17.28 5.63
CA ARG A 37 34.61 17.64 4.27
C ARG A 37 34.68 16.46 3.32
N ASP A 38 34.60 15.22 3.81
CA ASP A 38 34.51 14.05 2.93
C ASP A 38 33.11 13.92 2.31
N THR A 39 32.10 14.50 2.95
CA THR A 39 30.69 14.44 2.51
C THR A 39 30.21 15.74 1.85
N PHE A 40 30.73 16.89 2.26
CA PHE A 40 30.24 18.21 1.85
C PHE A 40 31.30 19.11 1.20
N GLU A 41 30.86 19.92 0.24
CA GLU A 41 31.65 20.98 -0.40
C GLU A 41 30.92 22.32 -0.23
N PHE A 42 31.67 23.40 0.06
CA PHE A 42 31.09 24.70 0.41
C PHE A 42 31.52 25.75 -0.60
N TYR A 43 30.54 26.49 -1.13
CA TYR A 43 30.75 27.48 -2.18
C TYR A 43 30.08 28.80 -1.83
N GLU A 44 30.85 29.88 -1.82
CA GLU A 44 30.29 31.23 -1.86
C GLU A 44 30.16 31.65 -3.32
N GLY A 45 28.91 31.85 -3.80
CA GLY A 45 28.67 32.04 -5.23
C GLY A 45 29.43 33.21 -5.86
N SER A 46 29.69 34.28 -5.09
CA SER A 46 30.53 35.40 -5.54
C SER A 46 32.00 35.02 -5.76
N ASN A 47 32.52 34.06 -4.99
CA ASN A 47 33.92 33.64 -5.10
C ASN A 47 34.11 32.76 -6.34
N VAL A 48 33.16 31.85 -6.60
CA VAL A 48 33.16 31.05 -7.84
C VAL A 48 33.08 31.95 -9.07
N ILE A 49 32.22 32.97 -9.06
CA ILE A 49 32.17 33.98 -10.14
C ILE A 49 33.52 34.71 -10.27
N ALA A 50 34.15 35.09 -9.16
CA ALA A 50 35.44 35.79 -9.18
C ALA A 50 36.57 34.92 -9.76
N GLU A 51 36.51 33.60 -9.56
CA GLU A 51 37.50 32.66 -10.08
C GLU A 51 37.35 32.43 -11.59
N ILE A 52 36.12 32.33 -12.10
CA ILE A 52 35.87 32.03 -13.52
C ILE A 52 35.87 33.26 -14.43
N VAL A 53 35.61 34.46 -13.89
CA VAL A 53 35.57 35.71 -14.67
C VAL A 53 36.96 36.33 -14.79
N PRO A 54 37.49 36.56 -16.00
CA PRO A 54 38.74 37.29 -16.18
C PRO A 54 38.66 38.71 -15.58
N GLY A 55 39.53 39.00 -14.61
CA GLY A 55 39.51 40.27 -13.86
C GLY A 55 38.66 40.25 -12.58
N GLY A 56 38.13 39.08 -12.20
CA GLY A 56 37.47 38.84 -10.93
C GLY A 56 36.11 39.52 -10.77
N LEU A 57 35.63 39.55 -9.52
CA LEU A 57 34.33 40.14 -9.17
C LEU A 57 34.16 41.62 -9.59
N PRO A 58 35.20 42.49 -9.49
CA PRO A 58 35.08 43.88 -9.94
C PRO A 58 34.89 44.02 -11.45
N ALA A 59 35.44 43.08 -12.25
CA ALA A 59 35.20 43.05 -13.68
C ALA A 59 33.77 42.57 -13.97
N PHE A 60 33.30 41.54 -13.27
CA PHE A 60 31.93 41.03 -13.38
C PHE A 60 30.87 42.11 -13.13
N GLN A 61 31.04 42.92 -12.07
CA GLN A 61 30.08 43.99 -11.72
C GLN A 61 29.96 45.10 -12.77
N LYS A 62 30.96 45.27 -13.64
CA LYS A 62 30.96 46.26 -14.73
C LYS A 62 30.35 45.73 -16.03
N LEU A 63 30.02 44.44 -16.09
CA LEU A 63 29.40 43.83 -17.26
C LEU A 63 27.92 44.20 -17.35
N ASP A 64 27.41 44.20 -18.58
CA ASP A 64 25.98 44.28 -18.85
C ASP A 64 25.21 43.05 -18.34
N ASP A 65 23.89 43.17 -18.30
CA ASP A 65 22.98 42.20 -17.71
C ASP A 65 23.03 40.82 -18.38
N GLU A 66 23.20 40.78 -19.71
CA GLU A 66 23.31 39.55 -20.48
C GLU A 66 24.59 38.79 -20.13
N LYS A 67 25.74 39.49 -20.07
CA LYS A 67 27.02 38.89 -19.71
C LYS A 67 27.07 38.49 -18.23
N GLN A 68 26.47 39.28 -17.33
CA GLN A 68 26.33 38.87 -15.93
C GLN A 68 25.52 37.57 -15.81
N THR A 69 24.44 37.45 -16.58
CA THR A 69 23.61 36.24 -16.63
C THR A 69 24.40 35.05 -17.17
N TYR A 70 25.19 35.24 -18.24
CA TYR A 70 26.09 34.22 -18.78
C TYR A 70 27.04 33.66 -17.71
N TRP A 71 27.74 34.52 -16.99
CA TRP A 71 28.69 34.08 -15.96
C TRP A 71 28.02 33.47 -14.73
N ARG A 72 26.83 33.93 -14.33
CA ARG A 72 26.03 33.27 -13.27
C ARG A 72 25.67 31.83 -13.65
N LYS A 73 25.22 31.62 -14.89
CA LYS A 73 24.94 30.27 -15.42
C LYS A 73 26.18 29.38 -15.39
N HIS A 74 27.30 29.89 -15.87
CA HIS A 74 28.57 29.16 -15.83
C HIS A 74 29.02 28.81 -14.41
N ALA A 75 28.87 29.71 -13.44
CA ALA A 75 29.26 29.45 -12.06
C ALA A 75 28.47 28.29 -11.44
N ILE A 76 27.14 28.28 -11.59
CA ILE A 76 26.33 27.18 -11.02
C ILE A 76 26.53 25.87 -11.77
N ASP A 77 26.78 25.91 -13.08
CA ASP A 77 27.14 24.72 -13.86
C ASP A 77 28.47 24.13 -13.38
N THR A 78 29.48 24.96 -13.10
CA THR A 78 30.77 24.52 -12.54
C THR A 78 30.58 23.82 -11.20
N ILE A 79 29.82 24.42 -10.27
CA ILE A 79 29.54 23.82 -8.95
C ILE A 79 28.84 22.47 -9.12
N ARG A 80 27.83 22.40 -10.00
CA ARG A 80 27.09 21.15 -10.27
C ARG A 80 28.02 20.08 -10.83
N GLU A 81 28.90 20.43 -11.76
CA GLU A 81 29.86 19.48 -12.36
C GLU A 81 30.91 19.00 -11.38
N GLU A 82 31.41 19.88 -10.50
CA GLU A 82 32.36 19.51 -9.44
C GLU A 82 31.71 18.57 -8.44
N SER A 83 30.52 18.90 -7.95
CA SER A 83 29.74 18.05 -7.04
C SER A 83 29.41 16.69 -7.66
N ALA A 84 29.08 16.65 -8.95
CA ALA A 84 28.87 15.38 -9.67
C ALA A 84 30.15 14.54 -9.78
N LYS A 85 31.32 15.16 -9.96
CA LYS A 85 32.61 14.47 -10.05
C LYS A 85 33.12 13.99 -8.70
N SER A 86 32.94 14.80 -7.65
CA SER A 86 33.36 14.48 -6.29
C SER A 86 32.42 13.49 -5.60
N GLY A 87 31.14 13.46 -6.02
CA GLY A 87 30.08 12.71 -5.35
C GLY A 87 29.62 13.35 -4.04
N LYS A 88 30.12 14.55 -3.71
CA LYS A 88 29.83 15.26 -2.47
C LYS A 88 28.62 16.18 -2.62
N CYS A 89 27.96 16.47 -1.50
CA CYS A 89 26.87 17.41 -1.46
C CYS A 89 27.40 18.85 -1.47
N ALA A 90 27.03 19.64 -2.48
CA ALA A 90 27.43 21.04 -2.58
C ALA A 90 26.48 21.94 -1.79
N VAL A 91 27.01 22.82 -0.95
CA VAL A 91 26.29 23.85 -0.19
C VAL A 91 26.72 25.22 -0.69
N VAL A 92 25.78 25.97 -1.27
CA VAL A 92 26.06 27.20 -2.02
C VAL A 92 25.35 28.39 -1.40
N ALA A 93 26.09 29.41 -0.97
CA ALA A 93 25.51 30.69 -0.58
C ALA A 93 25.20 31.53 -1.83
N GLY A 94 23.92 31.85 -2.04
CA GLY A 94 23.41 32.51 -3.24
C GLY A 94 22.57 33.76 -2.96
N HIS A 95 22.20 34.44 -4.05
CA HIS A 95 21.28 35.58 -4.04
C HIS A 95 20.16 35.34 -5.04
N PHE A 96 18.90 35.55 -4.64
CA PHE A 96 17.77 35.42 -5.54
C PHE A 96 17.50 36.71 -6.32
N MET A 97 17.53 37.85 -5.62
CA MET A 97 17.23 39.16 -6.18
C MET A 97 18.08 40.24 -5.52
N PHE A 98 18.19 41.38 -6.20
CA PHE A 98 18.68 42.63 -5.63
C PHE A 98 17.59 43.68 -5.77
N TRP A 99 17.32 44.42 -4.70
CA TRP A 99 16.27 45.45 -4.70
C TRP A 99 16.84 46.75 -4.11
N SER A 100 16.93 47.79 -4.94
CA SER A 100 17.24 49.14 -4.47
C SER A 100 16.01 49.79 -3.84
N ALA A 101 16.21 50.66 -2.85
CA ALA A 101 15.12 51.41 -2.22
C ALA A 101 14.37 52.32 -3.22
N ASP A 102 15.07 52.79 -4.25
CA ASP A 102 14.55 53.70 -5.27
C ASP A 102 13.76 52.98 -6.39
N GLU A 103 13.79 51.64 -6.40
CA GLU A 103 13.12 50.83 -7.42
C GLU A 103 11.76 50.32 -6.92
N ALA A 104 10.76 50.36 -7.80
CA ALA A 104 9.41 49.90 -7.49
C ALA A 104 9.35 48.38 -7.28
N GLU A 105 10.20 47.63 -7.98
CA GLU A 105 10.28 46.17 -7.94
C GLU A 105 11.73 45.72 -7.85
N GLY A 106 11.96 44.58 -7.19
CA GLY A 106 13.32 44.03 -7.10
C GLY A 106 13.70 43.24 -8.35
N ARG A 107 14.98 43.30 -8.70
CA ARG A 107 15.53 42.66 -9.88
C ARG A 107 16.01 41.25 -9.57
N ARG A 108 15.35 40.25 -10.19
CA ARG A 108 15.75 38.83 -10.10
C ARG A 108 17.12 38.61 -10.73
N VAL A 109 17.95 37.81 -10.06
CA VAL A 109 19.26 37.37 -10.55
C VAL A 109 19.41 35.85 -10.64
N VAL A 110 18.41 35.10 -10.16
CA VAL A 110 18.31 33.66 -10.38
C VAL A 110 18.21 33.35 -11.87
N THR A 111 18.92 32.33 -12.32
CA THR A 111 18.95 31.88 -13.72
C THR A 111 18.22 30.54 -13.87
N GLN A 112 17.92 30.17 -15.12
CA GLN A 112 17.35 28.85 -15.41
C GLN A 112 18.28 27.70 -14.96
N ASN A 113 19.59 27.87 -15.11
CA ASN A 113 20.59 26.89 -14.69
C ASN A 113 20.59 26.71 -13.16
N ASP A 114 20.29 27.75 -12.38
CA ASP A 114 20.09 27.64 -10.94
C ASP A 114 18.91 26.72 -10.62
N LEU A 115 17.78 26.97 -11.26
CA LEU A 115 16.54 26.19 -11.06
C LEU A 115 16.69 24.72 -11.49
N GLU A 116 17.55 24.45 -12.47
CA GLU A 116 17.87 23.09 -12.91
C GLU A 116 18.91 22.41 -12.04
N SER A 117 19.77 23.15 -11.34
CA SER A 117 20.89 22.60 -10.56
C SER A 117 20.53 22.36 -9.11
N TYR A 118 19.85 23.30 -8.44
CA TYR A 118 19.49 23.14 -7.04
C TYR A 118 18.53 21.97 -6.83
N THR A 119 18.73 21.24 -5.74
CA THR A 119 17.79 20.22 -5.23
C THR A 119 17.05 20.74 -4.00
N HIS A 120 17.71 21.58 -3.21
CA HIS A 120 17.15 22.22 -2.02
C HIS A 120 17.50 23.71 -1.98
N ILE A 121 16.63 24.53 -1.43
CA ILE A 121 16.89 25.91 -1.05
C ILE A 121 16.40 26.14 0.38
N PHE A 122 17.32 26.44 1.28
CA PHE A 122 17.02 26.84 2.66
C PHE A 122 17.22 28.34 2.80
N TYR A 123 16.14 29.04 3.17
CA TYR A 123 16.13 30.48 3.30
C TYR A 123 16.39 30.90 4.75
N LEU A 124 17.43 31.70 4.97
CA LEU A 124 17.79 32.28 6.26
C LEU A 124 16.86 33.47 6.57
N GLY A 125 15.77 33.18 7.30
CA GLY A 125 14.72 34.12 7.68
C GLY A 125 15.08 34.93 8.92
N VAL A 126 16.00 35.89 8.77
CA VAL A 126 16.39 36.82 9.85
C VAL A 126 15.39 37.98 9.93
N PRO A 127 14.93 38.41 11.12
CA PRO A 127 14.07 39.57 11.25
C PRO A 127 14.66 40.82 10.55
N PRO A 128 13.87 41.58 9.77
CA PRO A 128 14.33 42.78 9.07
C PRO A 128 15.03 43.81 9.97
N GLU A 129 14.60 43.91 11.22
CA GLU A 129 15.19 44.78 12.25
C GLU A 129 16.63 44.38 12.57
N VAL A 130 16.88 43.07 12.70
CA VAL A 130 18.22 42.53 12.95
C VAL A 130 19.11 42.69 11.72
N ILE A 131 18.56 42.51 10.51
CA ILE A 131 19.29 42.75 9.26
C ILE A 131 19.71 44.23 9.16
N ALA A 132 18.81 45.16 9.50
CA ALA A 132 19.12 46.59 9.49
C ALA A 132 20.28 46.92 10.44
N CYS A 133 20.25 46.42 11.69
CA CYS A 133 21.34 46.60 12.65
C CYS A 133 22.66 46.01 12.14
N ARG A 134 22.65 44.74 11.68
CA ARG A 134 23.85 44.06 11.15
C ARG A 134 24.46 44.79 9.95
N ARG A 135 23.65 45.46 9.12
CA ARG A 135 24.13 46.25 7.98
C ARG A 135 24.78 47.57 8.39
N LEU A 136 24.27 48.21 9.45
CA LEU A 136 24.85 49.44 10.00
C LEU A 136 26.19 49.18 10.70
N GLU A 137 26.32 48.02 11.36
CA GLU A 137 27.53 47.63 12.10
C GLU A 137 28.59 46.95 11.23
N ASP A 138 28.30 46.66 9.95
CA ASP A 138 29.23 46.01 9.02
C ASP A 138 30.32 46.99 8.57
N MET A 139 31.47 46.94 9.25
CA MET A 139 32.63 47.77 8.93
C MET A 139 33.46 47.23 7.74
N GLU A 140 33.22 45.99 7.30
CA GLU A 140 33.98 45.36 6.21
C GLU A 140 33.37 45.62 4.84
N ARG A 141 32.04 45.73 4.75
CA ARG A 141 31.31 45.96 3.50
C ARG A 141 30.47 47.23 3.59
N SER A 142 30.82 48.25 2.79
CA SER A 142 30.00 49.45 2.65
C SER A 142 28.66 49.10 1.98
N ARG A 143 27.56 49.24 2.72
CA ARG A 143 26.21 48.93 2.25
C ARG A 143 25.33 50.17 2.36
N THR A 144 24.48 50.38 1.36
CA THR A 144 23.45 51.42 1.41
C THR A 144 22.50 51.16 2.57
N GLU A 145 22.18 52.21 3.31
CA GLU A 145 21.20 52.16 4.38
C GLU A 145 19.81 51.90 3.78
N LEU A 146 19.10 50.91 4.32
CA LEU A 146 17.77 50.51 3.87
C LEU A 146 16.83 50.56 5.07
N SER A 147 15.62 51.06 4.87
CA SER A 147 14.61 51.07 5.92
C SER A 147 14.15 49.65 6.25
N VAL A 148 13.76 49.43 7.52
CA VAL A 148 13.20 48.15 7.98
C VAL A 148 11.98 47.75 7.16
N ASP A 149 11.12 48.70 6.78
CA ASP A 149 9.95 48.42 5.95
C ASP A 149 10.31 47.97 4.53
N HIS A 150 11.38 48.53 3.95
CA HIS A 150 11.88 48.05 2.66
C HIS A 150 12.46 46.64 2.77
N LEU A 151 13.26 46.36 3.80
CA LEU A 151 13.79 45.02 4.06
C LEU A 151 12.66 44.00 4.29
N ARG A 152 11.59 44.39 4.99
CA ARG A 152 10.41 43.54 5.20
C ARG A 152 9.71 43.22 3.87
N ARG A 153 9.45 44.23 3.04
CA ARG A 153 8.87 44.03 1.69
C ARG A 153 9.75 43.15 0.81
N TRP A 154 11.07 43.37 0.83
CA TRP A 154 12.03 42.56 0.08
C TRP A 154 12.02 41.11 0.56
N GLN A 155 12.15 40.85 1.86
CA GLN A 155 12.13 39.50 2.39
C GLN A 155 10.83 38.75 2.04
N SER A 156 9.68 39.40 2.17
CA SER A 156 8.38 38.81 1.82
C SER A 156 8.28 38.48 0.33
N ALA A 157 8.75 39.37 -0.55
CA ALA A 157 8.77 39.11 -1.99
C ALA A 157 9.70 37.94 -2.34
N GLU A 158 10.92 37.94 -1.79
CA GLU A 158 11.93 36.90 -2.06
C GLU A 158 11.44 35.52 -1.62
N ILE A 159 10.89 35.39 -0.41
CA ILE A 159 10.33 34.12 0.09
C ILE A 159 9.15 33.65 -0.77
N THR A 160 8.23 34.55 -1.11
CA THR A 160 7.03 34.20 -1.89
C THR A 160 7.39 33.71 -3.29
N GLU A 161 8.29 34.42 -3.97
CA GLU A 161 8.72 34.07 -5.31
C GLU A 161 9.57 32.79 -5.33
N LEU A 162 10.52 32.65 -4.40
CA LEU A 162 11.32 31.42 -4.26
C LEU A 162 10.43 30.22 -3.99
N ARG A 163 9.48 30.32 -3.05
CA ARG A 163 8.56 29.21 -2.73
C ARG A 163 7.77 28.76 -3.97
N ASN A 164 7.30 29.70 -4.78
CA ASN A 164 6.57 29.41 -6.02
C ASN A 164 7.48 28.77 -7.07
N LEU A 165 8.66 29.33 -7.32
CA LEU A 165 9.62 28.79 -8.29
C LEU A 165 10.13 27.40 -7.89
N CYS A 166 10.49 27.22 -6.62
CA CYS A 166 10.93 25.93 -6.10
C CYS A 166 9.86 24.85 -6.33
N ARG A 167 8.59 25.16 -6.06
CA ARG A 167 7.48 24.25 -6.32
C ARG A 167 7.34 23.89 -7.80
N LEU A 168 7.47 24.86 -8.70
CA LEU A 168 7.38 24.64 -10.15
C LEU A 168 8.52 23.78 -10.69
N HIS A 169 9.71 23.90 -10.11
CA HIS A 169 10.93 23.21 -10.55
C HIS A 169 11.28 21.98 -9.72
N GLY A 170 10.44 21.58 -8.76
CA GLY A 170 10.67 20.40 -7.91
C GLY A 170 11.84 20.55 -6.93
N ILE A 171 12.20 21.79 -6.56
CA ILE A 171 13.23 22.11 -5.56
C ILE A 171 12.57 22.13 -4.19
N LEU A 172 13.18 21.45 -3.21
CA LEU A 172 12.68 21.46 -1.84
C LEU A 172 13.04 22.78 -1.14
N PHE A 173 12.05 23.44 -0.56
CA PHE A 173 12.20 24.78 0.02
C PHE A 173 11.75 24.83 1.48
N SER A 174 12.51 25.51 2.32
CA SER A 174 12.11 25.77 3.71
C SER A 174 12.70 27.10 4.21
N VAL A 175 11.93 27.83 5.00
CA VAL A 175 12.40 29.03 5.72
C VAL A 175 12.88 28.63 7.10
N VAL A 176 14.15 28.93 7.40
CA VAL A 176 14.75 28.72 8.72
C VAL A 176 14.79 30.07 9.43
N THR A 177 13.91 30.26 10.41
CA THR A 177 13.78 31.52 11.14
C THR A 177 14.77 31.55 12.32
N GLU A 178 15.48 32.67 12.53
CA GLU A 178 16.34 32.87 13.71
C GLU A 178 15.49 33.20 14.95
N GLY A 179 15.54 32.34 15.97
CA GLY A 179 14.80 32.47 17.23
C GLY A 179 15.54 33.28 18.30
N GLY A 180 15.93 34.52 17.98
CA GLY A 180 16.63 35.42 18.92
C GLY A 180 18.15 35.19 19.03
N SER A 181 18.61 33.94 19.13
CA SER A 181 20.02 33.56 18.92
C SER A 181 20.21 32.78 17.62
N PHE A 182 21.36 32.97 16.98
CA PHE A 182 21.71 32.24 15.76
C PHE A 182 21.99 30.77 16.08
N ASP A 183 21.08 29.88 15.68
CA ASP A 183 21.22 28.44 15.87
C ASP A 183 21.54 27.74 14.55
N ALA A 184 22.83 27.41 14.38
CA ALA A 184 23.31 26.68 13.22
C ALA A 184 22.96 25.19 13.24
N SER A 185 22.59 24.64 14.40
CA SER A 185 22.30 23.20 14.55
C SER A 185 21.09 22.78 13.69
N ARG A 186 20.12 23.67 13.51
CA ARG A 186 18.97 23.46 12.63
C ARG A 186 19.37 23.37 11.16
N PHE A 187 20.27 24.24 10.70
CA PHE A 187 20.82 24.14 9.35
C PHE A 187 21.66 22.88 9.17
N CYS A 188 22.51 22.52 10.14
CA CYS A 188 23.26 21.27 10.11
C CYS A 188 22.33 20.06 9.97
N THR A 189 21.22 20.04 10.71
CA THR A 189 20.23 18.96 10.66
C THR A 189 19.55 18.88 9.29
N LEU A 190 19.10 20.01 8.76
CA LEU A 190 18.47 20.09 7.43
C LEU A 190 19.42 19.69 6.29
N ILE A 191 20.69 20.09 6.38
CA ILE A 191 21.70 19.77 5.36
C ILE A 191 22.08 18.29 5.41
N ARG A 192 22.27 17.71 6.61
CA ARG A 192 22.52 16.27 6.76
C ARG A 192 21.33 15.43 6.30
N ASP A 193 20.12 15.89 6.56
CA ASP A 193 18.91 15.27 6.04
C ASP A 193 18.89 15.30 4.50
N ALA A 194 19.07 16.48 3.90
CA ALA A 194 19.09 16.65 2.45
C ALA A 194 20.18 15.83 1.74
N SER A 195 21.33 15.59 2.37
CA SER A 195 22.44 14.87 1.74
C SER A 195 22.24 13.36 1.66
N VAL A 196 21.43 12.76 2.53
CA VAL A 196 21.26 11.30 2.62
C VAL A 196 19.95 10.84 1.96
N HIS A 197 19.00 11.75 1.74
CA HIS A 197 17.66 11.37 1.34
C HIS A 197 17.46 11.23 -0.17
N THR A 198 17.42 9.97 -0.60
CA THR A 198 16.97 9.53 -1.93
C THR A 198 15.71 8.68 -1.82
N GLU A 199 15.04 8.40 -2.95
CA GLU A 199 13.90 7.47 -2.97
C GLU A 199 14.31 6.07 -2.53
N GLU A 200 15.50 5.61 -2.94
CA GLU A 200 16.05 4.30 -2.59
C GLU A 200 16.37 4.21 -1.10
N GLU A 201 17.03 5.22 -0.54
CA GLU A 201 17.36 5.26 0.88
C GLU A 201 16.11 5.37 1.75
N ASN A 202 15.13 6.17 1.33
CA ASN A 202 13.83 6.24 1.98
C ASN A 202 13.16 4.86 2.04
N LEU A 203 13.15 4.14 0.92
CA LEU A 203 12.61 2.80 0.84
C LEU A 203 13.35 1.84 1.77
N SER A 204 14.69 1.89 1.77
CA SER A 204 15.56 1.07 2.62
C SER A 204 15.21 1.25 4.11
N ARG A 205 15.14 2.50 4.58
CA ARG A 205 14.80 2.83 5.96
C ARG A 205 13.41 2.37 6.37
N VAL A 206 12.42 2.51 5.48
CA VAL A 206 11.06 2.02 5.74
C VAL A 206 11.04 0.49 5.85
N MET A 207 11.76 -0.21 4.97
CA MET A 207 11.85 -1.68 5.04
C MET A 207 12.56 -2.14 6.31
N GLN A 208 13.64 -1.45 6.70
CA GLN A 208 14.33 -1.72 7.96
C GLN A 208 13.38 -1.53 9.15
N ARG A 209 12.65 -0.41 9.19
CA ARG A 209 11.67 -0.13 10.26
C ARG A 209 10.57 -1.20 10.33
N LEU A 210 10.06 -1.63 9.17
CA LEU A 210 9.08 -2.70 9.09
C LEU A 210 9.63 -4.03 9.63
N ASP A 211 10.84 -4.39 9.25
CA ASP A 211 11.49 -5.63 9.68
C ASP A 211 11.78 -5.61 11.19
N GLU A 212 12.23 -4.48 11.73
CA GLU A 212 12.44 -4.26 13.17
C GLU A 212 11.14 -4.43 13.97
N LEU A 213 10.03 -3.87 13.48
CA LEU A 213 8.71 -3.98 14.12
C LEU A 213 8.20 -5.43 14.16
N LEU A 214 8.55 -6.24 13.15
CA LEU A 214 8.07 -7.61 13.02
C LEU A 214 9.04 -8.67 13.54
N ALA A 215 10.28 -8.31 13.85
CA ALA A 215 11.35 -9.24 14.19
C ALA A 215 11.00 -10.20 15.33
N SER A 216 10.29 -9.73 16.37
CA SER A 216 9.92 -10.53 17.54
C SER A 216 8.85 -11.58 17.28
N ASP A 217 7.98 -11.35 16.29
CA ASP A 217 6.75 -12.12 16.10
C ASP A 217 6.65 -12.74 14.69
N LEU A 218 7.70 -12.62 13.89
CA LEU A 218 7.71 -13.05 12.49
C LEU A 218 7.27 -14.52 12.34
N ASP A 219 7.70 -15.42 13.23
CA ASP A 219 7.32 -16.85 13.14
C ASP A 219 5.88 -17.13 13.61
N ARG A 220 5.32 -16.28 14.47
CA ARG A 220 3.98 -16.44 15.05
C ARG A 220 2.90 -15.82 14.20
N VAL A 221 3.22 -14.71 13.53
CA VAL A 221 2.29 -13.95 12.71
C VAL A 221 2.11 -14.67 11.38
N GLU A 222 0.86 -15.02 11.08
CA GLU A 222 0.45 -15.64 9.83
C GLU A 222 -0.20 -14.61 8.91
N THR A 223 -0.91 -13.66 9.51
CA THR A 223 -1.74 -12.66 8.82
C THR A 223 -1.37 -11.27 9.27
N ILE A 224 -1.19 -10.35 8.33
CA ILE A 224 -0.99 -8.92 8.62
C ILE A 224 -2.16 -8.15 8.06
N LEU A 225 -2.74 -7.30 8.90
CA LEU A 225 -3.77 -6.33 8.51
C LEU A 225 -3.10 -4.98 8.36
N LEU A 226 -2.92 -4.53 7.12
CA LEU A 226 -2.45 -3.19 6.79
C LEU A 226 -3.64 -2.28 6.56
N THR A 227 -3.65 -1.14 7.22
CA THR A 227 -4.68 -0.12 7.03
C THR A 227 -4.03 1.23 6.80
N ASP A 228 -4.54 1.98 5.82
CA ASP A 228 -4.35 3.42 5.84
C ASP A 228 -5.07 4.04 7.04
N ALA A 229 -4.77 5.30 7.33
CA ALA A 229 -5.21 5.98 8.53
C ALA A 229 -6.26 7.06 8.23
N ASP A 230 -5.85 8.19 7.64
CA ASP A 230 -6.76 9.27 7.27
C ASP A 230 -7.86 8.76 6.34
N ARG A 231 -9.11 9.16 6.58
CA ARG A 231 -10.31 8.74 5.80
C ARG A 231 -10.58 7.23 5.74
N THR A 232 -9.73 6.40 6.33
CA THR A 232 -9.85 4.95 6.43
C THR A 232 -10.24 4.51 7.84
N LEU A 233 -9.50 4.92 8.88
CA LEU A 233 -9.80 4.63 10.29
C LEU A 233 -10.72 5.67 10.96
N ALA A 234 -10.76 6.88 10.41
CA ALA A 234 -11.66 7.96 10.80
C ALA A 234 -12.08 8.71 9.52
N SER A 235 -13.16 9.48 9.55
CA SER A 235 -13.58 10.31 8.39
C SER A 235 -12.66 11.51 8.15
N ASP A 236 -11.92 11.92 9.17
CA ASP A 236 -11.13 13.14 9.20
C ASP A 236 -9.79 13.02 8.45
N ASP A 237 -9.30 14.17 8.00
CA ASP A 237 -7.97 14.37 7.42
C ASP A 237 -7.09 15.05 8.48
N THR A 238 -6.23 14.25 9.15
CA THR A 238 -5.43 14.76 10.26
C THR A 238 -4.44 15.83 9.84
N GLY A 239 -3.96 15.79 8.59
CA GLY A 239 -3.13 16.82 8.01
C GLY A 239 -3.87 18.16 7.94
N GLN A 240 -5.09 18.16 7.40
CA GLN A 240 -5.92 19.37 7.33
C GLN A 240 -6.20 19.94 8.74
N LEU A 241 -6.62 19.10 9.67
CA LEU A 241 -6.92 19.53 11.05
C LEU A 241 -5.71 20.15 11.74
N PHE A 242 -4.51 19.58 11.55
CA PHE A 242 -3.27 20.13 12.10
C PHE A 242 -3.05 21.59 11.65
N TRP A 243 -3.17 21.85 10.34
CA TRP A 243 -2.95 23.20 9.79
C TRP A 243 -4.05 24.17 10.21
N GLU A 244 -5.30 23.72 10.33
CA GLU A 244 -6.40 24.55 10.86
C GLU A 244 -6.18 24.97 12.32
N LYS A 245 -5.67 24.05 13.16
CA LYS A 245 -5.31 24.35 14.55
C LYS A 245 -4.17 25.36 14.63
N LEU A 246 -3.13 25.17 13.81
CA LEU A 246 -2.01 26.09 13.72
C LEU A 246 -2.44 27.49 13.24
N ALA A 247 -3.33 27.57 12.25
CA ALA A 247 -3.84 28.86 11.77
C ALA A 247 -4.63 29.61 12.86
N LYS A 248 -5.37 28.89 13.71
CA LYS A 248 -6.08 29.47 14.86
C LYS A 248 -5.13 29.97 15.95
N SER A 249 -4.02 29.28 16.20
CA SER A 249 -3.02 29.71 17.18
C SER A 249 -2.13 30.85 16.67
N LYS A 250 -1.93 30.96 15.35
CA LYS A 250 -1.13 31.99 14.68
C LYS A 250 -1.90 32.67 13.53
N PRO A 251 -2.85 33.58 13.82
CA PRO A 251 -3.70 34.21 12.81
C PRO A 251 -2.96 35.13 11.81
N SER A 252 -1.68 35.42 12.03
CA SER A 252 -0.85 36.21 11.11
C SER A 252 -0.38 35.45 9.87
N ARG A 253 -0.63 34.13 9.76
CA ARG A 253 -0.32 33.30 8.59
C ARG A 253 -1.63 32.92 7.88
N ASP A 254 -2.05 33.72 6.90
CA ASP A 254 -3.26 33.50 6.10
C ASP A 254 -3.05 32.43 5.01
N ASP A 255 -2.63 31.23 5.42
CA ASP A 255 -2.15 30.17 4.52
C ASP A 255 -3.09 28.94 4.45
N GLY A 256 -4.38 29.09 4.75
CA GLY A 256 -5.40 28.04 4.55
C GLY A 256 -4.93 26.61 4.89
N TYR A 257 -5.13 25.66 3.95
CA TYR A 257 -4.54 24.31 4.03
C TYR A 257 -3.39 24.18 3.00
N PRO A 258 -2.12 24.36 3.42
CA PRO A 258 -1.03 24.60 2.47
C PRO A 258 -0.61 23.33 1.72
N LEU A 259 -0.84 22.13 2.28
CA LEU A 259 -0.55 20.86 1.61
C LEU A 259 -1.38 20.64 0.34
N LYS A 260 -2.59 21.20 0.27
CA LYS A 260 -3.43 21.14 -0.93
C LYS A 260 -2.73 21.74 -2.15
N THR A 261 -1.91 22.77 -1.94
CA THR A 261 -1.16 23.43 -3.02
C THR A 261 0.04 22.61 -3.50
N ILE A 262 0.58 21.73 -2.65
CA ILE A 262 1.68 20.82 -3.00
C ILE A 262 1.13 19.65 -3.82
N PHE A 263 0.18 18.90 -3.23
CA PHE A 263 -0.35 17.68 -3.84
C PHE A 263 -1.28 17.95 -5.03
N GLY A 264 -1.96 19.10 -5.04
CA GLY A 264 -2.73 19.57 -6.19
C GLY A 264 -1.90 20.34 -7.21
N GLY A 265 -0.62 20.60 -6.92
CA GLY A 265 0.30 21.32 -7.79
C GLY A 265 1.12 20.41 -8.72
N PRO A 266 2.16 20.95 -9.36
CA PRO A 266 3.00 20.21 -10.30
C PRO A 266 3.78 19.06 -9.66
N MET A 267 4.04 19.12 -8.35
CA MET A 267 4.74 18.04 -7.63
C MET A 267 3.87 16.79 -7.43
N GLY A 268 2.53 16.92 -7.50
CA GLY A 268 1.59 15.81 -7.33
C GLY A 268 1.85 15.01 -6.04
N TYR A 269 1.69 13.69 -6.12
CA TYR A 269 1.97 12.74 -5.03
C TYR A 269 3.37 12.09 -5.17
N SER A 270 4.38 12.88 -5.55
CA SER A 270 5.77 12.43 -5.68
C SER A 270 6.48 12.31 -4.32
N TYR A 271 7.61 11.59 -4.29
CA TYR A 271 8.49 11.56 -3.12
C TYR A 271 8.87 12.96 -2.65
N SER A 272 9.28 13.84 -3.57
CA SER A 272 9.60 15.24 -3.28
C SER A 272 8.44 16.01 -2.67
N ALA A 273 7.19 15.75 -3.10
CA ALA A 273 6.02 16.40 -2.51
C ALA A 273 5.85 16.04 -1.02
N PHE A 274 6.02 14.77 -0.67
CA PHE A 274 5.94 14.32 0.73
C PHE A 274 7.11 14.87 1.56
N ARG A 275 8.33 14.93 1.00
CA ARG A 275 9.46 15.59 1.66
C ARG A 275 9.23 17.08 1.89
N GLN A 276 8.66 17.76 0.90
CA GLN A 276 8.28 19.17 1.03
C GLN A 276 7.23 19.38 2.13
N ALA A 277 6.28 18.46 2.28
CA ALA A 277 5.31 18.50 3.38
C ALA A 277 6.00 18.38 4.75
N THR A 278 6.96 17.46 4.90
CA THR A 278 7.80 17.36 6.11
C THR A 278 8.52 18.67 6.42
N LEU A 279 9.17 19.28 5.43
CA LEU A 279 9.86 20.57 5.61
C LEU A 279 8.92 21.71 6.02
N MET A 280 7.66 21.66 5.59
CA MET A 280 6.67 22.65 6.01
C MET A 280 6.25 22.48 7.47
N TYR A 281 6.13 21.25 7.97
CA TYR A 281 5.93 21.01 9.39
C TYR A 281 7.14 21.46 10.22
N GLU A 282 8.36 21.22 9.73
CA GLU A 282 9.58 21.72 10.37
C GLU A 282 9.67 23.24 10.38
N GLU A 283 9.27 23.92 9.31
CA GLU A 283 9.21 25.39 9.24
C GLU A 283 8.15 25.97 10.18
N ALA A 284 7.00 25.30 10.27
CA ALA A 284 5.81 25.82 10.90
C ALA A 284 5.88 25.86 12.43
N THR A 285 6.50 24.83 13.03
CA THR A 285 6.44 24.57 14.47
C THR A 285 7.76 24.00 14.99
N ASP A 286 8.13 24.34 16.22
CA ASP A 286 9.13 23.56 16.95
C ASP A 286 8.59 22.19 17.38
N MET A 287 9.43 21.36 18.02
CA MET A 287 9.04 20.00 18.42
C MET A 287 7.91 19.99 19.46
N LEU A 288 7.96 20.88 20.46
CA LEU A 288 6.97 20.91 21.54
C LEU A 288 5.63 21.41 21.03
N GLU A 289 5.64 22.47 20.20
CA GLU A 289 4.45 23.00 19.55
C GLU A 289 3.82 21.95 18.62
N PHE A 290 4.64 21.24 17.83
CA PHE A 290 4.18 20.16 16.96
C PHE A 290 3.47 19.04 17.74
N GLU A 291 4.07 18.59 18.84
CA GLU A 291 3.51 17.54 19.69
C GLU A 291 2.19 17.98 20.34
N ASN A 292 2.10 19.22 20.82
CA ASN A 292 0.88 19.77 21.41
C ASN A 292 -0.28 19.83 20.40
N ILE A 293 -0.01 20.31 19.18
CA ILE A 293 -1.04 20.32 18.12
C ILE A 293 -1.45 18.89 17.75
N CYS A 294 -0.50 17.95 17.68
CA CYS A 294 -0.83 16.55 17.44
C CYS A 294 -1.73 15.97 18.54
N GLU A 295 -1.54 16.36 19.80
CA GLU A 295 -2.39 15.96 20.94
C GLU A 295 -3.80 16.55 20.82
N GLU A 296 -3.91 17.83 20.46
CA GLU A 296 -5.19 18.49 20.24
C GLU A 296 -5.97 17.83 19.10
N VAL A 297 -5.32 17.61 17.95
CA VAL A 297 -5.94 16.94 16.79
C VAL A 297 -6.39 15.53 17.20
N ALA A 298 -5.52 14.74 17.83
CA ALA A 298 -5.85 13.38 18.25
C ALA A 298 -7.04 13.31 19.23
N SER A 299 -7.30 14.37 20.00
CA SER A 299 -8.43 14.43 20.93
C SER A 299 -9.80 14.61 20.26
N GLU A 300 -9.81 15.08 19.01
CA GLU A 300 -11.04 15.35 18.25
C GLU A 300 -11.40 14.21 17.29
N ILE A 301 -10.44 13.34 16.96
CA ILE A 301 -10.64 12.21 16.06
C ILE A 301 -11.51 11.14 16.71
N LYS A 302 -12.54 10.72 15.98
CA LYS A 302 -13.38 9.57 16.33
C LYS A 302 -13.10 8.42 15.37
N LEU A 303 -12.65 7.29 15.92
CA LEU A 303 -12.45 6.08 15.13
C LEU A 303 -13.80 5.52 14.65
N ASN A 304 -13.83 5.00 13.43
CA ASN A 304 -14.98 4.35 12.84
C ASN A 304 -15.03 2.85 13.21
N GLU A 305 -15.95 2.11 12.59
CA GLU A 305 -16.24 0.70 12.88
C GLU A 305 -15.04 -0.26 12.69
N ILE A 306 -13.98 0.16 11.98
CA ILE A 306 -12.73 -0.63 11.87
C ILE A 306 -12.05 -0.78 13.23
N SER A 307 -12.20 0.19 14.14
CA SER A 307 -11.70 0.06 15.52
C SER A 307 -12.23 -1.17 16.23
N GLY A 308 -13.51 -1.52 16.03
CA GLY A 308 -14.10 -2.74 16.59
C GLY A 308 -13.48 -4.02 16.00
N LEU A 309 -13.08 -4.01 14.73
CA LEU A 309 -12.28 -5.09 14.15
C LEU A 309 -10.91 -5.17 14.83
N LEU A 310 -10.21 -4.04 14.99
CA LEU A 310 -8.90 -3.99 15.64
C LEU A 310 -8.96 -4.49 17.09
N GLU A 311 -9.97 -4.09 17.87
CA GLU A 311 -10.17 -4.56 19.25
C GLU A 311 -10.22 -6.09 19.34
N GLN A 312 -10.90 -6.76 18.40
CA GLN A 312 -10.99 -8.22 18.37
C GLN A 312 -9.66 -8.91 18.03
N LEU A 313 -8.73 -8.20 17.40
CA LEU A 313 -7.39 -8.72 17.09
C LEU A 313 -6.45 -8.71 18.30
N LYS A 314 -6.76 -7.96 19.36
CA LYS A 314 -5.89 -7.81 20.54
C LYS A 314 -5.50 -9.13 21.20
N VAL A 315 -6.38 -10.14 21.13
CA VAL A 315 -6.16 -11.48 21.70
C VAL A 315 -5.60 -12.49 20.70
N ARG A 316 -5.44 -12.12 19.43
CA ARG A 316 -5.08 -13.02 18.32
C ARG A 316 -3.60 -12.86 17.95
N LYS A 317 -2.74 -13.67 18.57
CA LYS A 317 -1.28 -13.58 18.40
C LYS A 317 -0.77 -13.88 16.98
N HIS A 318 -1.58 -14.56 16.15
CA HIS A 318 -1.23 -14.92 14.78
C HIS A 318 -1.68 -13.87 13.74
N VAL A 319 -2.34 -12.79 14.18
CA VAL A 319 -2.75 -11.66 13.34
C VAL A 319 -2.12 -10.37 13.88
N ARG A 320 -1.40 -9.63 13.03
CA ARG A 320 -0.80 -8.35 13.40
C ARG A 320 -1.44 -7.20 12.63
N PRO A 321 -2.12 -6.26 13.30
CA PRO A 321 -2.54 -5.01 12.67
C PRO A 321 -1.39 -4.00 12.63
N VAL A 322 -1.25 -3.31 11.50
CA VAL A 322 -0.26 -2.24 11.28
C VAL A 322 -0.94 -1.13 10.48
N VAL A 323 -0.84 0.10 10.97
CA VAL A 323 -1.26 1.31 10.25
C VAL A 323 -0.09 1.79 9.41
N VAL A 324 -0.34 2.08 8.13
CA VAL A 324 0.64 2.68 7.23
C VAL A 324 0.06 3.97 6.66
N THR A 325 0.55 5.12 7.11
CA THR A 325 -0.02 6.43 6.77
C THR A 325 0.95 7.32 6.01
N CYS A 326 0.44 8.03 5.01
CA CYS A 326 1.16 9.14 4.38
C CYS A 326 1.04 10.46 5.19
N GLY A 327 0.15 10.49 6.19
CA GLY A 327 -0.08 11.62 7.09
C GLY A 327 0.83 11.59 8.31
N LEU A 328 0.36 12.22 9.40
CA LEU A 328 1.15 12.43 10.61
C LEU A 328 1.15 11.18 11.52
N ARG A 329 2.28 10.48 11.60
CA ARG A 329 2.47 9.29 12.47
C ARG A 329 2.05 9.55 13.91
N LEU A 330 2.55 10.64 14.49
CA LEU A 330 2.36 10.95 15.90
C LEU A 330 0.89 11.17 16.26
N VAL A 331 0.10 11.77 15.36
CA VAL A 331 -1.35 11.92 15.57
C VAL A 331 -2.00 10.54 15.69
N TRP A 332 -1.70 9.64 14.75
CA TRP A 332 -2.29 8.30 14.73
C TRP A 332 -1.85 7.42 15.90
N GLU A 333 -0.60 7.54 16.36
CA GLU A 333 -0.15 6.88 17.60
C GLU A 333 -0.96 7.35 18.81
N LYS A 334 -1.22 8.66 18.93
CA LYS A 334 -2.02 9.25 20.02
C LYS A 334 -3.50 8.83 19.92
N VAL A 335 -4.09 8.84 18.72
CA VAL A 335 -5.47 8.40 18.49
C VAL A 335 -5.65 6.93 18.90
N LEU A 336 -4.78 6.03 18.44
CA LEU A 336 -4.84 4.61 18.80
C LEU A 336 -4.57 4.39 20.29
N GLY A 337 -3.64 5.13 20.88
CA GLY A 337 -3.36 5.09 22.31
C GLY A 337 -4.59 5.44 23.15
N ARG A 338 -5.29 6.52 22.80
CA ARG A 338 -6.52 6.97 23.46
C ARG A 338 -7.66 5.95 23.35
N ALA A 339 -7.72 5.19 22.26
CA ALA A 339 -8.69 4.11 22.05
C ALA A 339 -8.29 2.77 22.70
N GLY A 340 -7.16 2.68 23.41
CA GLY A 340 -6.69 1.41 23.99
C GLY A 340 -6.15 0.40 22.96
N LEU A 341 -5.80 0.89 21.77
CA LEU A 341 -5.31 0.16 20.61
C LEU A 341 -3.79 0.34 20.39
N SER A 342 -3.04 0.70 21.44
CA SER A 342 -1.59 0.91 21.39
C SER A 342 -0.75 -0.31 20.97
N PHE A 343 -1.37 -1.49 20.83
CA PHE A 343 -0.72 -2.69 20.29
C PHE A 343 -0.63 -2.70 18.76
N VAL A 344 -1.33 -1.79 18.08
CA VAL A 344 -1.28 -1.60 16.63
C VAL A 344 -0.10 -0.68 16.30
N ASP A 345 0.86 -1.17 15.51
CA ASP A 345 2.01 -0.35 15.12
C ASP A 345 1.61 0.69 14.08
N VAL A 346 2.28 1.86 14.09
CA VAL A 346 2.10 2.91 13.08
C VAL A 346 3.41 3.13 12.34
N ILE A 347 3.36 2.98 11.02
CA ILE A 347 4.44 3.32 10.10
C ILE A 347 3.98 4.57 9.34
N GLY A 348 4.60 5.71 9.65
CA GLY A 348 4.32 7.00 9.04
C GLY A 348 5.47 7.96 9.29
N GLY A 349 5.39 9.15 8.69
CA GLY A 349 6.34 10.23 8.92
C GLY A 349 5.67 11.44 9.59
N GLY A 350 6.28 12.61 9.39
CA GLY A 350 5.75 13.90 9.84
C GLY A 350 6.85 14.92 10.05
N ARG A 351 7.96 14.49 10.65
CA ARG A 351 9.15 15.30 10.97
C ARG A 351 10.40 14.69 10.33
N ILE A 352 11.46 15.47 10.18
CA ILE A 352 12.76 14.98 9.68
C ILE A 352 13.31 13.87 10.58
N THR A 353 13.06 13.98 11.89
CA THR A 353 13.49 13.00 12.89
C THR A 353 12.86 11.61 12.70
N ASP A 354 11.75 11.50 11.96
CA ASP A 354 11.19 10.19 11.59
C ASP A 354 12.07 9.45 10.57
N GLY A 355 12.90 10.19 9.84
CA GLY A 355 13.93 9.64 8.96
C GLY A 355 13.43 9.04 7.65
N PHE A 356 12.13 9.11 7.34
CA PHE A 356 11.54 8.70 6.06
C PHE A 356 10.14 9.30 5.85
N VAL A 357 9.62 9.19 4.63
CA VAL A 357 8.24 9.51 4.26
C VAL A 357 7.57 8.32 3.59
N ILE A 358 6.25 8.22 3.76
CA ILE A 358 5.44 7.17 3.15
C ILE A 358 4.76 7.72 1.90
N THR A 359 5.00 7.07 0.77
CA THR A 359 4.39 7.36 -0.53
C THR A 359 3.51 6.18 -0.97
N PRO A 360 2.63 6.35 -1.97
CA PRO A 360 1.90 5.24 -2.57
C PRO A 360 2.80 4.06 -3.00
N ALA A 361 3.97 4.36 -3.56
CA ALA A 361 4.94 3.34 -3.97
C ALA A 361 5.57 2.61 -2.77
N VAL A 362 5.80 3.32 -1.66
CA VAL A 362 6.31 2.71 -0.42
C VAL A 362 5.26 1.81 0.24
N LYS A 363 3.98 2.24 0.31
CA LYS A 363 2.88 1.39 0.81
C LYS A 363 2.80 0.06 0.04
N ALA A 364 2.90 0.16 -1.27
CA ALA A 364 3.01 -0.99 -2.16
C ALA A 364 4.22 -1.90 -1.86
N ALA A 365 5.39 -1.31 -1.68
CA ALA A 365 6.61 -2.05 -1.38
C ALA A 365 6.53 -2.78 -0.03
N ILE A 366 5.88 -2.17 0.98
CA ILE A 366 5.61 -2.81 2.28
C ILE A 366 4.82 -4.10 2.07
N VAL A 367 3.70 -4.05 1.32
CA VAL A 367 2.90 -5.26 1.04
C VAL A 367 3.73 -6.34 0.35
N ASN A 368 4.55 -5.96 -0.63
CA ASN A 368 5.44 -6.92 -1.31
C ASN A 368 6.47 -7.52 -0.36
N ARG A 369 7.09 -6.73 0.53
CA ARG A 369 8.04 -7.23 1.54
C ARG A 369 7.36 -8.24 2.46
N LEU A 370 6.13 -7.97 2.90
CA LEU A 370 5.36 -8.88 3.74
C LEU A 370 4.95 -10.17 3.01
N ARG A 371 4.40 -10.08 1.80
CA ARG A 371 3.90 -11.24 1.05
C ARG A 371 5.01 -12.09 0.45
N ILE A 372 6.01 -11.46 -0.16
CA ILE A 372 7.07 -12.16 -0.90
C ILE A 372 8.26 -12.44 0.02
N GLY A 373 8.71 -11.43 0.76
CA GLY A 373 9.84 -11.54 1.68
C GLY A 373 9.52 -12.40 2.90
N HIS A 374 8.45 -12.04 3.62
CA HIS A 374 8.07 -12.68 4.88
C HIS A 374 7.00 -13.78 4.75
N ARG A 375 6.48 -14.00 3.53
CA ARG A 375 5.45 -15.03 3.22
C ARG A 375 4.21 -14.92 4.10
N LYS A 376 3.78 -13.69 4.39
CA LYS A 376 2.59 -13.41 5.19
C LYS A 376 1.36 -13.19 4.32
N TYR A 377 0.20 -13.54 4.86
CA TYR A 377 -1.06 -13.22 4.21
C TYR A 377 -1.47 -11.79 4.56
N VAL A 378 -1.70 -10.94 3.56
CA VAL A 378 -1.92 -9.51 3.77
C VAL A 378 -3.34 -9.10 3.41
N TRP A 379 -4.03 -8.53 4.39
CA TRP A 379 -5.22 -7.72 4.16
C TRP A 379 -4.81 -6.25 4.08
N ALA A 380 -5.31 -5.53 3.07
CA ALA A 380 -5.08 -4.10 2.93
C ALA A 380 -6.41 -3.33 2.93
N PHE A 381 -6.46 -2.24 3.69
CA PHE A 381 -7.59 -1.32 3.81
C PHE A 381 -7.14 0.08 3.41
N GLY A 382 -7.92 0.76 2.57
CA GLY A 382 -7.66 2.15 2.17
C GLY A 382 -8.86 2.79 1.48
N ASP A 383 -8.91 4.11 1.41
CA ASP A 383 -10.03 4.87 0.85
C ASP A 383 -9.67 5.67 -0.42
N SER A 384 -8.36 5.85 -0.68
CA SER A 384 -7.86 6.84 -1.63
C SER A 384 -7.11 6.23 -2.83
N THR A 385 -6.86 7.05 -3.85
CA THR A 385 -6.05 6.64 -5.01
C THR A 385 -4.62 6.30 -4.62
N GLY A 386 -4.12 6.87 -3.53
CA GLY A 386 -2.79 6.58 -2.99
C GLY A 386 -2.67 5.15 -2.44
N ASP A 387 -3.79 4.50 -2.14
CA ASP A 387 -3.82 3.16 -1.56
C ASP A 387 -3.97 2.07 -2.62
N ILE A 388 -4.39 2.40 -3.85
CA ILE A 388 -4.53 1.44 -4.94
C ILE A 388 -3.26 0.59 -5.14
N PRO A 389 -2.02 1.16 -5.13
CA PRO A 389 -0.81 0.36 -5.24
C PRO A 389 -0.61 -0.65 -4.09
N MET A 390 -1.07 -0.33 -2.88
CA MET A 390 -1.06 -1.20 -1.71
C MET A 390 -2.12 -2.30 -1.83
N LEU A 391 -3.35 -1.91 -2.16
CA LEU A 391 -4.50 -2.80 -2.35
C LEU A 391 -4.23 -3.83 -3.46
N SER A 392 -3.68 -3.39 -4.60
CA SER A 392 -3.38 -4.27 -5.75
C SER A 392 -2.32 -5.32 -5.46
N ARG A 393 -1.47 -5.08 -4.45
CA ARG A 393 -0.44 -6.02 -4.03
C ARG A 393 -0.89 -6.90 -2.89
N ALA A 394 -2.05 -6.69 -2.26
CA ALA A 394 -2.49 -7.48 -1.12
C ALA A 394 -3.08 -8.83 -1.53
N ASP A 395 -3.23 -9.77 -0.58
CA ASP A 395 -4.00 -10.99 -0.81
C ASP A 395 -5.50 -10.71 -0.75
N GLN A 396 -5.90 -9.76 0.10
CA GLN A 396 -7.26 -9.24 0.22
C GLN A 396 -7.24 -7.72 0.25
N ALA A 397 -8.00 -7.10 -0.64
CA ALA A 397 -8.11 -5.65 -0.75
C ALA A 397 -9.52 -5.17 -0.38
N ILE A 398 -9.58 -4.24 0.57
CA ILE A 398 -10.82 -3.61 1.04
C ILE A 398 -10.73 -2.11 0.80
N VAL A 399 -11.67 -1.59 0.00
CA VAL A 399 -11.88 -0.16 -0.21
C VAL A 399 -12.85 0.33 0.85
N ILE A 400 -12.42 1.28 1.68
CA ILE A 400 -13.30 1.96 2.62
C ILE A 400 -14.04 3.09 1.89
N VAL A 401 -15.36 3.08 2.03
CA VAL A 401 -16.25 4.06 1.39
C VAL A 401 -16.90 4.87 2.49
N CYS A 402 -16.49 6.13 2.60
CA CYS A 402 -17.06 7.13 3.49
C CYS A 402 -18.20 7.91 2.82
N GLU A 403 -18.72 8.93 3.49
CA GLU A 403 -19.76 9.83 2.97
C GLU A 403 -19.30 10.59 1.71
N GLU A 404 -20.22 10.84 0.77
CA GLU A 404 -19.89 11.37 -0.57
C GLU A 404 -19.07 12.67 -0.57
N HIS A 405 -19.31 13.58 0.38
CA HIS A 405 -18.60 14.86 0.44
C HIS A 405 -17.14 14.75 0.91
N HIS A 406 -16.76 13.63 1.55
CA HIS A 406 -15.38 13.33 1.95
C HIS A 406 -14.60 12.53 0.89
N ARG A 407 -15.29 12.00 -0.12
CA ARG A 407 -14.70 11.13 -1.14
C ARG A 407 -13.76 11.89 -2.07
N SER A 408 -12.62 11.28 -2.38
CA SER A 408 -11.81 11.70 -3.54
C SER A 408 -12.61 11.60 -4.84
N LYS A 409 -12.55 12.66 -5.66
CA LYS A 409 -13.21 12.77 -6.97
C LYS A 409 -12.56 11.94 -8.08
N THR A 410 -11.32 11.51 -7.87
CA THR A 410 -10.53 10.76 -8.87
C THR A 410 -10.58 9.26 -8.64
N MET A 411 -11.04 8.82 -7.47
CA MET A 411 -10.95 7.43 -7.03
C MET A 411 -11.85 6.49 -7.81
N GLU A 412 -13.04 6.90 -8.27
CA GLU A 412 -13.89 6.04 -9.12
C GLU A 412 -13.16 5.64 -10.41
N SER A 413 -12.62 6.62 -11.13
CA SER A 413 -11.90 6.38 -12.39
C SER A 413 -10.64 5.54 -12.18
N ALA A 414 -9.92 5.77 -11.08
CA ALA A 414 -8.72 5.02 -10.75
C ALA A 414 -9.04 3.57 -10.37
N LEU A 415 -10.09 3.33 -9.59
CA LEU A 415 -10.57 1.98 -9.27
C LEU A 415 -11.05 1.24 -10.51
N GLN A 416 -11.81 1.88 -11.40
CA GLN A 416 -12.26 1.26 -12.66
C GLN A 416 -11.07 0.81 -13.51
N ASN A 417 -10.03 1.65 -13.64
CA ASN A 417 -8.83 1.28 -14.36
C ASN A 417 -8.06 0.15 -13.66
N ALA A 418 -7.90 0.22 -12.33
CA ALA A 418 -7.18 -0.80 -11.58
C ALA A 418 -7.90 -2.16 -11.64
N ILE A 419 -9.23 -2.19 -11.54
CA ILE A 419 -10.04 -3.41 -11.59
C ILE A 419 -10.04 -3.99 -13.02
N GLY A 420 -10.25 -3.14 -14.03
CA GLY A 420 -10.37 -3.56 -15.43
C GLY A 420 -9.04 -3.91 -16.08
N SER A 421 -8.09 -2.99 -16.07
CA SER A 421 -6.81 -3.10 -16.80
C SER A 421 -5.72 -3.79 -16.00
N GLU A 422 -5.68 -3.57 -14.68
CA GLU A 422 -4.59 -4.05 -13.81
C GLU A 422 -4.97 -5.31 -13.01
N GLY A 423 -6.24 -5.73 -13.07
CA GLY A 423 -6.73 -6.95 -12.44
C GLY A 423 -6.87 -6.89 -10.92
N LEU A 424 -7.00 -5.69 -10.34
CA LEU A 424 -7.29 -5.50 -8.92
C LEU A 424 -8.58 -6.22 -8.53
N ARG A 425 -8.48 -7.14 -7.56
CA ARG A 425 -9.64 -7.81 -6.95
C ARG A 425 -9.89 -7.22 -5.57
N ALA A 426 -10.73 -6.19 -5.52
CA ALA A 426 -11.10 -5.51 -4.29
C ALA A 426 -12.57 -5.71 -3.93
N ARG A 427 -12.91 -5.43 -2.68
CA ARG A 427 -14.27 -5.35 -2.15
C ARG A 427 -14.46 -4.01 -1.45
N GLN A 428 -15.68 -3.53 -1.30
CA GLN A 428 -15.96 -2.27 -0.59
C GLN A 428 -16.68 -2.50 0.73
N VAL A 429 -16.31 -1.71 1.73
CA VAL A 429 -17.02 -1.60 3.01
C VAL A 429 -17.57 -0.19 3.12
N LEU A 430 -18.87 -0.08 3.40
CA LEU A 430 -19.62 1.18 3.47
C LEU A 430 -19.66 1.63 4.94
N LEU A 431 -19.02 2.75 5.26
CA LEU A 431 -18.93 3.30 6.62
C LEU A 431 -19.41 4.77 6.64
N PRO A 432 -20.54 5.10 7.32
CA PRO A 432 -21.51 4.17 7.90
C PRO A 432 -22.24 3.35 6.82
N HIS A 433 -22.89 2.24 7.19
CA HIS A 433 -23.57 1.33 6.25
C HIS A 433 -24.69 1.96 5.40
N THR A 434 -25.09 3.20 5.69
CA THR A 434 -26.09 3.98 4.97
C THR A 434 -25.53 4.70 3.75
N VAL A 435 -24.21 4.79 3.58
CA VAL A 435 -23.61 5.50 2.44
C VAL A 435 -23.82 4.74 1.13
N SER A 436 -23.87 5.49 0.02
CA SER A 436 -23.95 4.90 -1.32
C SER A 436 -22.66 4.12 -1.65
N PRO A 437 -22.73 2.98 -2.35
CA PRO A 437 -21.55 2.31 -2.89
C PRO A 437 -20.74 3.24 -3.80
N ARG A 438 -19.40 3.10 -3.78
CA ARG A 438 -18.52 3.94 -4.62
C ARG A 438 -18.56 3.50 -6.10
N LEU A 439 -18.53 2.19 -6.33
CA LEU A 439 -18.81 1.57 -7.62
C LEU A 439 -19.98 0.60 -7.49
N SER A 440 -20.53 0.16 -8.62
CA SER A 440 -21.62 -0.81 -8.61
C SER A 440 -21.21 -2.09 -7.87
N PRO A 441 -22.11 -2.74 -7.10
CA PRO A 441 -21.79 -4.00 -6.41
C PRO A 441 -21.35 -5.14 -7.34
N THR A 442 -21.60 -5.02 -8.64
CA THR A 442 -21.12 -5.95 -9.64
C THR A 442 -19.64 -5.75 -9.97
N GLU A 443 -19.17 -4.51 -10.03
CA GLU A 443 -17.78 -4.13 -10.28
C GLU A 443 -16.92 -4.20 -9.01
N LEU A 444 -17.47 -3.75 -7.88
CA LEU A 444 -16.80 -3.73 -6.58
C LEU A 444 -17.74 -4.34 -5.53
N PRO A 445 -17.63 -5.65 -5.22
CA PRO A 445 -18.56 -6.31 -4.32
C PRO A 445 -18.56 -5.71 -2.90
N SER A 446 -19.74 -5.55 -2.31
CA SER A 446 -19.89 -5.01 -0.96
C SER A 446 -19.73 -6.08 0.12
N VAL A 447 -19.09 -5.71 1.22
CA VAL A 447 -18.86 -6.58 2.39
C VAL A 447 -19.21 -5.82 3.66
N ARG A 448 -19.70 -6.56 4.66
CA ARG A 448 -19.97 -6.04 6.01
C ARG A 448 -18.87 -6.49 6.97
N LEU A 449 -18.51 -5.62 7.92
CA LEU A 449 -17.58 -5.95 9.01
C LEU A 449 -18.33 -6.71 10.13
N ASP A 450 -18.97 -7.82 9.77
CA ASP A 450 -19.69 -8.69 10.70
C ASP A 450 -18.81 -9.83 11.21
N GLN A 451 -19.38 -10.67 12.09
CA GLN A 451 -18.65 -11.78 12.69
C GLN A 451 -18.10 -12.76 11.65
N GLU A 452 -18.84 -13.00 10.56
CA GLU A 452 -18.43 -13.89 9.48
C GLU A 452 -17.20 -13.32 8.75
N PHE A 453 -17.17 -12.02 8.48
CA PHE A 453 -16.00 -11.36 7.93
C PHE A 453 -14.80 -11.45 8.87
N ILE A 454 -15.00 -11.16 10.15
CA ILE A 454 -13.92 -11.20 11.15
C ILE A 454 -13.31 -12.59 11.26
N GLU A 455 -14.13 -13.64 11.22
CA GLU A 455 -13.67 -15.04 11.18
C GLU A 455 -12.74 -15.33 9.99
N THR A 456 -12.97 -14.69 8.83
CA THR A 456 -12.04 -14.83 7.68
C THR A 456 -10.71 -14.12 7.90
N VAL A 457 -10.70 -13.00 8.62
CA VAL A 457 -9.47 -12.26 8.96
C VAL A 457 -8.66 -13.07 9.98
N VAL A 458 -9.30 -13.50 11.08
CA VAL A 458 -8.65 -14.20 12.19
C VAL A 458 -8.44 -15.70 11.96
N HIS A 459 -8.77 -16.22 10.78
CA HIS A 459 -8.50 -17.61 10.44
C HIS A 459 -7.00 -17.92 10.55
N SER A 460 -6.65 -19.04 11.19
CA SER A 460 -5.26 -19.50 11.21
C SER A 460 -4.91 -20.09 9.85
N ARG A 461 -3.82 -19.59 9.28
CA ARG A 461 -3.26 -19.96 7.98
C ARG A 461 -1.99 -20.79 8.13
N ALA A 462 -1.57 -21.08 9.35
CA ALA A 462 -0.55 -22.10 9.56
C ALA A 462 -1.02 -23.41 8.90
N LEU A 463 -0.05 -24.18 8.41
CA LEU A 463 -0.24 -25.57 8.04
C LEU A 463 0.08 -26.44 9.27
N PRO A 464 -0.81 -26.65 10.26
CA PRO A 464 -0.54 -27.72 11.19
C PRO A 464 -0.77 -29.07 10.52
N ALA A 465 -0.09 -30.08 11.05
CA ALA A 465 -0.42 -31.48 10.83
C ALA A 465 -1.90 -31.84 11.11
N SER A 466 -2.69 -30.90 11.68
CA SER A 466 -4.11 -31.04 12.01
C SER A 466 -5.08 -30.13 11.24
N THR A 467 -4.65 -29.04 10.57
CA THR A 467 -5.60 -28.10 9.93
C THR A 467 -6.08 -28.58 8.56
N SER A 468 -5.27 -29.40 7.89
CA SER A 468 -5.70 -30.17 6.73
C SER A 468 -6.89 -31.07 7.05
N LYS A 469 -7.07 -31.57 8.28
CA LYS A 469 -8.20 -32.47 8.61
C LYS A 469 -9.58 -31.80 8.71
N ALA A 470 -9.66 -30.50 8.99
CA ALA A 470 -10.95 -29.84 9.17
C ALA A 470 -11.60 -29.46 7.83
N GLN A 471 -10.80 -29.08 6.84
CA GLN A 471 -11.27 -28.78 5.48
C GLN A 471 -11.13 -29.96 4.52
N VAL A 472 -10.28 -30.95 4.82
CA VAL A 472 -10.16 -32.19 4.07
C VAL A 472 -10.80 -33.32 4.86
N LEU A 473 -11.97 -33.75 4.39
CA LEU A 473 -12.68 -34.91 4.93
C LEU A 473 -12.40 -36.10 4.03
N ASP A 474 -12.05 -37.24 4.62
CA ASP A 474 -11.80 -38.45 3.85
C ASP A 474 -12.41 -39.72 4.47
N ALA A 475 -12.65 -40.70 3.61
CA ALA A 475 -13.21 -41.99 3.99
C ALA A 475 -12.17 -43.13 4.04
N THR A 476 -10.85 -42.84 4.00
CA THR A 476 -9.78 -43.85 3.85
C THR A 476 -9.89 -44.98 4.89
N GLY A 477 -10.26 -44.64 6.12
CA GLY A 477 -10.42 -45.59 7.23
C GLY A 477 -11.76 -46.35 7.27
N LYS A 478 -12.74 -45.98 6.43
CA LYS A 478 -14.11 -46.53 6.48
C LYS A 478 -14.21 -47.83 5.68
N GLN A 479 -14.99 -48.80 6.19
CA GLN A 479 -15.23 -50.06 5.47
C GLN A 479 -15.98 -49.82 4.14
N ALA A 480 -16.91 -48.86 4.11
CA ALA A 480 -17.61 -48.45 2.90
C ALA A 480 -16.63 -48.00 1.80
N ALA A 481 -15.61 -47.21 2.15
CA ALA A 481 -14.61 -46.77 1.18
C ALA A 481 -13.82 -47.94 0.58
N ARG A 482 -13.49 -48.96 1.38
CA ARG A 482 -12.80 -50.17 0.89
C ARG A 482 -13.64 -50.92 -0.14
N LEU A 483 -14.94 -51.05 0.11
CA LEU A 483 -15.87 -51.69 -0.82
C LEU A 483 -16.04 -50.87 -2.10
N LEU A 484 -16.26 -49.57 -1.96
CA LEU A 484 -16.49 -48.64 -3.08
C LEU A 484 -15.24 -48.43 -3.95
N MET A 485 -14.03 -48.44 -3.38
CA MET A 485 -12.79 -48.27 -4.15
C MET A 485 -12.34 -49.54 -4.88
N THR A 486 -12.83 -50.72 -4.50
CA THR A 486 -12.40 -51.99 -5.09
C THR A 486 -12.67 -52.04 -6.60
N PRO A 487 -13.91 -51.82 -7.09
CA PRO A 487 -14.18 -51.85 -8.53
C PRO A 487 -13.52 -50.71 -9.31
N THR A 488 -13.20 -49.58 -8.66
CA THR A 488 -12.50 -48.47 -9.35
C THR A 488 -11.01 -48.77 -9.61
N ARG A 489 -10.43 -49.68 -8.81
CA ARG A 489 -9.02 -50.12 -8.91
C ARG A 489 -8.83 -51.39 -9.71
N ASP A 490 -9.87 -52.21 -9.88
CA ASP A 490 -9.77 -53.45 -10.65
C ASP A 490 -9.53 -53.13 -12.14
N SER A 491 -8.38 -53.52 -12.67
CA SER A 491 -8.00 -53.29 -14.07
C SER A 491 -8.91 -54.02 -15.06
N ARG A 492 -9.63 -55.05 -14.61
CA ARG A 492 -10.64 -55.79 -15.41
C ARG A 492 -11.95 -55.02 -15.54
N VAL A 493 -12.16 -53.98 -14.74
CA VAL A 493 -13.34 -53.11 -14.77
C VAL A 493 -13.02 -51.86 -15.60
N SER A 494 -13.82 -51.62 -16.63
CA SER A 494 -13.69 -50.49 -17.57
C SER A 494 -15.05 -50.10 -18.15
N GLY A 495 -15.09 -48.96 -18.84
CA GLY A 495 -16.28 -48.49 -19.54
C GLY A 495 -17.47 -48.27 -18.60
N HIS A 496 -18.63 -48.78 -18.98
CA HIS A 496 -19.88 -48.58 -18.25
C HIS A 496 -19.82 -49.03 -16.78
N ARG A 497 -19.25 -50.22 -16.51
CA ARG A 497 -19.11 -50.73 -15.14
C ARG A 497 -18.20 -49.86 -14.27
N LEU A 498 -17.16 -49.28 -14.87
CA LEU A 498 -16.29 -48.35 -14.15
C LEU A 498 -17.01 -47.03 -13.86
N ARG A 499 -17.81 -46.53 -14.81
CA ARG A 499 -18.66 -45.34 -14.60
C ARG A 499 -19.67 -45.55 -13.48
N GLU A 500 -20.32 -46.71 -13.44
CA GLU A 500 -21.24 -47.11 -12.36
C GLU A 500 -20.53 -47.15 -10.99
N ALA A 501 -19.32 -47.71 -10.93
CA ALA A 501 -18.53 -47.68 -9.71
C ALA A 501 -18.23 -46.25 -9.23
N HIS A 502 -17.84 -45.34 -10.13
CA HIS A 502 -17.62 -43.93 -9.80
C HIS A 502 -18.90 -43.21 -9.40
N HIS A 503 -20.05 -43.55 -10.00
CA HIS A 503 -21.35 -43.03 -9.63
C HIS A 503 -21.71 -43.39 -8.18
N HIS A 504 -21.52 -44.66 -7.77
CA HIS A 504 -21.74 -45.06 -6.38
C HIS A 504 -20.81 -44.35 -5.39
N VAL A 505 -19.55 -44.11 -5.78
CA VAL A 505 -18.62 -43.28 -4.98
C VAL A 505 -19.16 -41.86 -4.81
N GLY A 506 -19.58 -41.22 -5.89
CA GLY A 506 -20.11 -39.85 -5.85
C GLY A 506 -21.32 -39.72 -4.94
N ARG A 507 -22.27 -40.66 -5.06
CA ARG A 507 -23.47 -40.70 -4.22
C ARG A 507 -23.13 -40.85 -2.73
N TYR A 508 -22.20 -41.77 -2.41
CA TYR A 508 -21.76 -41.98 -1.03
C TYR A 508 -21.11 -40.72 -0.44
N LEU A 509 -20.16 -40.10 -1.17
CA LEU A 509 -19.47 -38.90 -0.69
C LEU A 509 -20.43 -37.72 -0.52
N ALA A 510 -21.45 -37.60 -1.38
CA ALA A 510 -22.45 -36.57 -1.27
C ALA A 510 -23.33 -36.71 -0.02
N VAL A 511 -23.85 -37.91 0.23
CA VAL A 511 -24.74 -38.19 1.36
C VAL A 511 -24.01 -38.09 2.70
N GLU A 512 -22.79 -38.60 2.81
CA GLU A 512 -22.06 -38.63 4.08
C GLU A 512 -21.37 -37.29 4.36
N TYR A 513 -20.59 -36.78 3.41
CA TYR A 513 -19.61 -35.71 3.69
C TYR A 513 -20.02 -34.35 3.11
N VAL A 514 -20.60 -34.28 1.91
CA VAL A 514 -21.07 -33.00 1.36
C VAL A 514 -22.23 -32.47 2.21
N ALA A 515 -23.14 -33.34 2.64
CA ALA A 515 -24.21 -33.00 3.58
C ALA A 515 -23.68 -32.54 4.95
N GLU A 516 -22.58 -33.11 5.45
CA GLU A 516 -21.92 -32.67 6.69
C GLU A 516 -21.36 -31.24 6.55
N ILE A 517 -20.71 -30.94 5.42
CA ILE A 517 -20.09 -29.62 5.18
C ILE A 517 -21.14 -28.53 4.94
N LEU A 518 -22.14 -28.80 4.10
CA LEU A 518 -23.16 -27.80 3.73
C LEU A 518 -24.28 -27.71 4.77
N GLY A 519 -24.43 -28.75 5.59
CA GLY A 519 -25.51 -28.91 6.55
C GLY A 519 -26.80 -29.42 5.91
N LEU A 520 -27.77 -29.74 6.76
CA LEU A 520 -29.11 -30.12 6.35
C LEU A 520 -30.10 -28.98 6.56
N GLU A 521 -31.18 -29.03 5.79
CA GLU A 521 -32.38 -28.24 6.00
C GLU A 521 -33.61 -29.15 6.05
N GLU A 522 -34.58 -28.74 6.85
CA GLU A 522 -35.88 -29.41 6.97
C GLU A 522 -36.84 -28.85 5.93
N TYR A 523 -37.64 -29.71 5.31
CA TYR A 523 -38.70 -29.31 4.39
C TYR A 523 -39.94 -30.17 4.58
N SER A 524 -41.11 -29.64 4.20
CA SER A 524 -42.38 -30.34 4.38
C SER A 524 -42.58 -31.40 3.29
N ILE A 525 -42.91 -32.63 3.70
CA ILE A 525 -43.23 -33.74 2.81
C ILE A 525 -44.60 -34.36 3.15
N PRO A 526 -45.35 -34.85 2.14
CA PRO A 526 -46.56 -35.62 2.39
C PRO A 526 -46.20 -36.98 2.99
N HIS A 527 -46.70 -37.25 4.20
CA HIS A 527 -46.59 -38.54 4.84
C HIS A 527 -47.56 -39.55 4.19
N VAL A 528 -47.20 -40.82 4.19
CA VAL A 528 -48.04 -41.90 3.62
C VAL A 528 -49.41 -42.03 4.31
N GLN A 529 -49.57 -41.47 5.52
CA GLN A 529 -50.83 -41.41 6.26
C GLN A 529 -51.69 -40.16 5.93
N GLY A 530 -51.31 -39.35 4.94
CA GLY A 530 -52.10 -38.23 4.44
C GLY A 530 -51.90 -36.88 5.13
N HIS A 531 -51.04 -36.79 6.15
CA HIS A 531 -50.65 -35.52 6.78
C HIS A 531 -49.28 -35.04 6.27
N GLN A 532 -48.91 -33.79 6.54
CA GLN A 532 -47.55 -33.31 6.29
C GLN A 532 -46.61 -33.75 7.42
N THR A 533 -45.35 -34.01 7.10
CA THR A 533 -44.28 -34.29 8.07
C THR A 533 -42.96 -33.69 7.59
N SER A 534 -41.92 -33.86 8.38
CA SER A 534 -40.59 -33.30 8.14
C SER A 534 -39.73 -34.26 7.31
N GLY A 535 -39.24 -33.78 6.18
CA GLY A 535 -38.17 -34.39 5.40
C GLY A 535 -36.89 -33.59 5.53
N TYR A 536 -35.77 -34.17 5.12
CA TYR A 536 -34.46 -33.51 5.14
C TYR A 536 -33.79 -33.59 3.78
N ARG A 537 -33.08 -32.53 3.43
CA ARG A 537 -32.22 -32.45 2.26
C ARG A 537 -30.99 -31.59 2.56
N VAL A 538 -30.03 -31.56 1.65
CA VAL A 538 -28.86 -30.69 1.81
C VAL A 538 -29.32 -29.23 1.84
N ARG A 539 -28.76 -28.44 2.76
CA ARG A 539 -29.11 -27.04 2.92
C ARG A 539 -28.83 -26.27 1.63
N ASN A 540 -29.79 -25.47 1.18
CA ASN A 540 -29.73 -24.72 -0.07
C ASN A 540 -29.46 -25.63 -1.29
N GLU A 541 -30.00 -26.86 -1.32
CA GLU A 541 -29.77 -27.81 -2.43
C GLU A 541 -30.12 -27.20 -3.80
N GLN A 542 -31.23 -26.48 -3.90
CA GLN A 542 -31.65 -25.78 -5.12
C GLN A 542 -30.74 -24.61 -5.53
N GLN A 543 -29.92 -24.12 -4.59
CA GLN A 543 -28.92 -23.07 -4.81
C GLN A 543 -27.51 -23.66 -4.74
N THR A 544 -27.36 -24.94 -5.07
CA THR A 544 -26.06 -25.60 -5.21
C THR A 544 -25.80 -25.93 -6.67
N LEU A 545 -24.62 -25.54 -7.16
CA LEU A 545 -24.14 -25.86 -8.50
C LEU A 545 -23.14 -27.02 -8.45
N ILE A 546 -23.48 -28.16 -9.03
CA ILE A 546 -22.59 -29.30 -9.23
C ILE A 546 -21.86 -29.12 -10.57
N VAL A 547 -20.54 -29.09 -10.53
CA VAL A 547 -19.69 -28.96 -11.71
C VAL A 547 -18.87 -30.23 -11.91
N ALA A 548 -19.19 -30.98 -12.95
CA ALA A 548 -18.42 -32.13 -13.41
C ALA A 548 -17.15 -31.66 -14.14
N LEU A 549 -15.98 -31.91 -13.56
CA LEU A 549 -14.70 -31.62 -14.20
C LEU A 549 -14.41 -32.67 -15.29
N MET A 550 -14.51 -32.22 -16.54
CA MET A 550 -14.45 -33.12 -17.68
C MET A 550 -13.03 -33.59 -17.95
N ARG A 551 -12.82 -34.85 -18.31
CA ARG A 551 -13.85 -35.90 -18.55
C ARG A 551 -14.03 -36.84 -17.35
N GLY A 552 -13.02 -37.00 -16.50
CA GLY A 552 -12.99 -38.03 -15.46
C GLY A 552 -14.01 -37.82 -14.33
N GLY A 553 -14.40 -36.58 -14.07
CA GLY A 553 -15.33 -36.23 -12.99
C GLY A 553 -16.79 -36.59 -13.24
N GLU A 554 -17.24 -36.68 -14.50
CA GLU A 554 -18.66 -36.79 -14.86
C GLU A 554 -19.38 -37.97 -14.19
N PRO A 555 -18.90 -39.22 -14.25
CA PRO A 555 -19.63 -40.35 -13.65
C PRO A 555 -19.81 -40.20 -12.13
N MET A 556 -18.83 -39.62 -11.45
CA MET A 556 -18.91 -39.32 -10.03
C MET A 556 -19.84 -38.14 -9.75
N ALA A 557 -19.79 -37.10 -10.57
CA ALA A 557 -20.68 -35.95 -10.45
C ALA A 557 -22.15 -36.36 -10.62
N LEU A 558 -22.45 -37.27 -11.55
CA LEU A 558 -23.80 -37.84 -11.69
C LEU A 558 -24.26 -38.57 -10.43
N GLY A 559 -23.34 -39.22 -9.69
CA GLY A 559 -23.62 -39.78 -8.38
C GLY A 559 -23.93 -38.72 -7.32
N VAL A 560 -23.20 -37.60 -7.33
CA VAL A 560 -23.50 -36.45 -6.46
C VAL A 560 -24.88 -35.87 -6.81
N SER A 561 -25.20 -35.75 -8.10
CA SER A 561 -26.51 -35.27 -8.56
C SER A 561 -27.67 -36.18 -8.18
N ASP A 562 -27.45 -37.50 -8.15
CA ASP A 562 -28.46 -38.47 -7.65
C ASP A 562 -28.74 -38.27 -6.15
N ALA A 563 -27.74 -37.87 -5.37
CA ALA A 563 -27.90 -37.55 -3.96
C ALA A 563 -28.52 -36.16 -3.71
N LEU A 564 -28.28 -35.19 -4.59
CA LEU A 564 -28.78 -33.82 -4.52
C LEU A 564 -29.66 -33.52 -5.75
N PRO A 565 -30.86 -34.11 -5.84
CA PRO A 565 -31.67 -34.12 -7.06
C PRO A 565 -32.16 -32.74 -7.50
N SER A 566 -32.21 -31.76 -6.59
CA SER A 566 -32.65 -30.39 -6.91
C SER A 566 -31.51 -29.44 -7.31
N ALA A 567 -30.25 -29.89 -7.23
CA ALA A 567 -29.08 -29.06 -7.52
C ALA A 567 -28.90 -28.85 -9.03
N VAL A 568 -28.34 -27.70 -9.41
CA VAL A 568 -28.01 -27.40 -10.82
C VAL A 568 -26.81 -28.22 -11.23
N PHE A 569 -26.85 -28.84 -12.42
CA PHE A 569 -25.75 -29.68 -12.92
C PHE A 569 -25.10 -29.07 -14.16
N MET A 570 -23.76 -28.98 -14.17
CA MET A 570 -22.99 -28.39 -15.25
C MET A 570 -21.73 -29.22 -15.56
N HIS A 571 -21.35 -29.28 -16.84
CA HIS A 571 -20.06 -29.80 -17.27
C HIS A 571 -19.08 -28.64 -17.50
N ALA A 572 -17.83 -28.81 -17.06
CA ALA A 572 -16.76 -27.85 -17.32
C ALA A 572 -15.46 -28.58 -17.67
N LYS A 573 -14.83 -28.20 -18.79
CA LYS A 573 -13.51 -28.69 -19.20
C LYS A 573 -12.42 -27.75 -18.72
N ARG A 574 -12.70 -26.45 -18.66
CA ARG A 574 -11.78 -25.41 -18.18
C ARG A 574 -12.51 -24.49 -17.20
N ALA A 575 -11.75 -23.77 -16.38
CA ALA A 575 -12.32 -22.89 -15.37
C ALA A 575 -13.22 -21.81 -16.00
N GLU A 576 -12.83 -21.30 -17.16
CA GLU A 576 -13.52 -20.25 -17.91
C GLU A 576 -14.90 -20.65 -18.43
N ASP A 577 -15.22 -21.96 -18.45
CA ASP A 577 -16.56 -22.43 -18.81
C ASP A 577 -17.60 -21.95 -17.78
N ILE A 578 -17.19 -21.72 -16.52
CA ILE A 578 -18.03 -21.14 -15.48
C ILE A 578 -18.08 -19.62 -15.66
N ALA A 579 -19.26 -19.09 -16.00
CA ALA A 579 -19.52 -17.66 -16.13
C ALA A 579 -20.31 -17.13 -14.93
N ARG A 580 -20.30 -15.80 -14.72
CA ARG A 580 -21.00 -15.13 -13.61
C ARG A 580 -22.48 -15.54 -13.50
N ARG A 581 -23.19 -15.58 -14.63
CA ARG A 581 -24.59 -16.03 -14.73
C ARG A 581 -24.85 -17.44 -14.19
N HIS A 582 -23.84 -18.32 -14.13
CA HIS A 582 -24.00 -19.66 -13.57
C HIS A 582 -23.94 -19.66 -12.04
N LEU A 583 -23.34 -18.63 -11.43
CA LEU A 583 -23.21 -18.49 -9.98
C LEU A 583 -24.30 -17.59 -9.37
N GLU A 584 -25.03 -16.84 -10.19
CA GLU A 584 -26.13 -15.98 -9.74
C GLU A 584 -27.19 -16.80 -8.99
N GLY A 585 -27.48 -16.39 -7.76
CA GLY A 585 -28.43 -17.07 -6.87
C GLY A 585 -27.92 -18.36 -6.22
N GLN A 586 -26.69 -18.80 -6.54
CA GLN A 586 -26.08 -19.98 -5.93
C GLN A 586 -25.44 -19.62 -4.58
N ARG A 587 -25.48 -20.56 -3.64
CA ARG A 587 -24.88 -20.48 -2.31
C ARG A 587 -23.66 -21.40 -2.16
N ALA A 588 -23.60 -22.45 -2.96
CA ALA A 588 -22.50 -23.40 -2.96
C ALA A 588 -22.16 -23.90 -4.37
N VAL A 589 -20.89 -24.25 -4.58
CA VAL A 589 -20.39 -24.95 -5.77
C VAL A 589 -19.74 -26.25 -5.33
N VAL A 590 -20.14 -27.36 -5.95
CA VAL A 590 -19.55 -28.68 -5.76
C VAL A 590 -18.72 -29.04 -7.00
N LEU A 591 -17.40 -28.98 -6.89
CA LEU A 591 -16.48 -29.32 -7.98
C LEU A 591 -16.13 -30.80 -7.91
N VAL A 592 -16.43 -31.58 -8.94
CA VAL A 592 -16.26 -33.05 -8.89
C VAL A 592 -15.22 -33.52 -9.91
N ASP A 593 -14.18 -34.20 -9.42
CA ASP A 593 -13.18 -34.88 -10.25
C ASP A 593 -12.90 -36.27 -9.72
N SER A 594 -12.55 -37.22 -10.59
CA SER A 594 -12.24 -38.59 -10.19
C SER A 594 -10.94 -38.70 -9.37
N VAL A 595 -9.92 -37.89 -9.70
CA VAL A 595 -8.58 -37.97 -9.12
C VAL A 595 -7.96 -36.58 -9.01
N ILE A 596 -7.53 -36.21 -7.80
CA ILE A 596 -6.79 -34.98 -7.53
C ILE A 596 -5.35 -35.34 -7.17
N ASN A 597 -4.44 -35.14 -8.14
CA ASN A 597 -3.02 -35.47 -7.99
C ASN A 597 -2.19 -34.33 -7.39
N SER A 598 -2.11 -33.17 -8.05
CA SER A 598 -1.39 -31.99 -7.53
C SER A 598 -2.33 -30.91 -7.00
N GLY A 599 -3.64 -31.04 -7.26
CA GLY A 599 -4.62 -30.00 -7.01
C GLY A 599 -4.55 -28.80 -7.96
N GLY A 600 -3.65 -28.78 -8.94
CA GLY A 600 -3.47 -27.64 -9.86
C GLY A 600 -4.78 -27.21 -10.55
N THR A 601 -5.44 -28.15 -11.24
CA THR A 601 -6.73 -27.89 -11.91
C THR A 601 -7.77 -27.37 -10.93
N LEU A 602 -7.91 -28.01 -9.75
CA LEU A 602 -8.88 -27.56 -8.74
C LEU A 602 -8.60 -26.12 -8.30
N VAL A 603 -7.33 -25.78 -8.04
CA VAL A 603 -6.93 -24.42 -7.63
C VAL A 603 -7.24 -23.39 -8.72
N ASP A 604 -7.08 -23.75 -10.00
CA ASP A 604 -7.42 -22.85 -11.12
C ASP A 604 -8.93 -22.58 -11.17
N PHE A 605 -9.76 -23.63 -10.99
CA PHE A 605 -11.22 -23.47 -10.85
C PHE A 605 -11.61 -22.63 -9.64
N VAL A 606 -11.02 -22.89 -8.46
CA VAL A 606 -11.28 -22.10 -7.24
C VAL A 606 -10.94 -20.64 -7.45
N ARG A 607 -9.77 -20.32 -8.01
CA ARG A 607 -9.33 -18.93 -8.27
C ARG A 607 -10.24 -18.21 -9.26
N HIS A 608 -10.73 -18.93 -10.26
CA HIS A 608 -11.68 -18.40 -11.24
C HIS A 608 -13.04 -18.12 -10.59
N ILE A 609 -13.60 -19.10 -9.88
CA ILE A 609 -14.87 -18.94 -9.14
C ILE A 609 -14.76 -17.78 -8.14
N ARG A 610 -13.66 -17.67 -7.39
CA ARG A 610 -13.42 -16.55 -6.45
C ARG A 610 -13.32 -15.20 -7.13
N GLY A 611 -12.92 -15.15 -8.41
CA GLY A 611 -12.95 -13.93 -9.21
C GLY A 611 -14.37 -13.52 -9.64
N LEU A 612 -15.31 -14.47 -9.69
CA LEU A 612 -16.71 -14.23 -10.04
C LEU A 612 -17.60 -14.02 -8.82
N ASP A 613 -17.38 -14.81 -7.76
CA ASP A 613 -18.04 -14.76 -6.46
C ASP A 613 -17.03 -15.08 -5.34
N SER A 614 -16.68 -14.06 -4.55
CA SER A 614 -15.69 -14.16 -3.49
C SER A 614 -16.17 -14.91 -2.24
N ALA A 615 -17.48 -15.08 -2.06
CA ALA A 615 -18.09 -15.56 -0.82
C ALA A 615 -18.72 -16.96 -0.92
N ILE A 616 -18.98 -17.45 -2.14
CA ILE A 616 -19.65 -18.74 -2.37
C ILE A 616 -18.90 -19.91 -1.72
N ARG A 617 -19.62 -20.83 -1.07
CA ARG A 617 -18.98 -22.03 -0.49
C ARG A 617 -18.50 -22.95 -1.62
N ILE A 618 -17.27 -23.47 -1.55
CA ILE A 618 -16.76 -24.43 -2.54
C ILE A 618 -16.42 -25.75 -1.85
N VAL A 619 -16.99 -26.84 -2.36
CA VAL A 619 -16.68 -28.21 -1.91
C VAL A 619 -16.16 -29.01 -3.10
N ALA A 620 -14.90 -29.42 -3.05
CA ALA A 620 -14.34 -30.33 -4.05
C ALA A 620 -14.60 -31.78 -3.64
N VAL A 621 -15.06 -32.63 -4.55
CA VAL A 621 -15.35 -34.05 -4.30
C VAL A 621 -14.47 -34.91 -5.21
N THR A 622 -13.78 -35.89 -4.63
CA THR A 622 -12.92 -36.80 -5.39
C THR A 622 -12.90 -38.23 -4.89
N GLY A 623 -12.64 -39.16 -5.81
CA GLY A 623 -12.40 -40.57 -5.46
C GLY A 623 -11.01 -40.80 -4.90
N VAL A 624 -10.01 -40.07 -5.40
CA VAL A 624 -8.62 -40.22 -4.96
C VAL A 624 -8.00 -38.85 -4.79
N LEU A 625 -7.49 -38.59 -3.59
CA LEU A 625 -6.73 -37.39 -3.28
C LEU A 625 -5.30 -37.78 -2.91
N GLN A 626 -4.31 -37.20 -3.59
CA GLN A 626 -2.92 -37.47 -3.27
C GLN A 626 -2.55 -36.73 -1.98
N GLU A 627 -1.94 -37.43 -1.02
CA GLU A 627 -1.71 -36.91 0.33
C GLU A 627 -0.83 -35.66 0.34
N LYS A 628 0.22 -35.63 -0.49
CA LYS A 628 1.07 -34.45 -0.63
C LYS A 628 0.35 -33.25 -1.22
N ALA A 629 -0.73 -33.40 -1.99
CA ALA A 629 -1.45 -32.25 -2.54
C ALA A 629 -2.09 -31.37 -1.46
N VAL A 630 -2.46 -31.98 -0.32
CA VAL A 630 -3.10 -31.28 0.81
C VAL A 630 -2.15 -30.98 1.97
N SER A 631 -0.98 -31.63 2.03
CA SER A 631 0.08 -31.27 2.99
C SER A 631 1.10 -30.29 2.40
N GLU A 632 1.36 -30.33 1.09
CA GLU A 632 2.41 -29.59 0.41
C GLU A 632 1.93 -29.00 -0.94
N GLY A 633 2.22 -27.73 -1.19
CA GLY A 633 2.01 -27.11 -2.52
C GLY A 633 0.69 -26.34 -2.69
N LYS A 634 0.23 -26.20 -3.94
CA LYS A 634 -0.78 -25.20 -4.33
C LYS A 634 -2.14 -25.39 -3.66
N LEU A 635 -2.61 -26.64 -3.54
CA LEU A 635 -3.91 -26.94 -2.94
C LEU A 635 -3.87 -26.80 -1.41
N ALA A 636 -2.79 -27.26 -0.76
CA ALA A 636 -2.56 -27.01 0.67
C ALA A 636 -2.60 -25.50 1.00
N HIS A 637 -1.95 -24.68 0.18
CA HIS A 637 -1.97 -23.22 0.34
C HIS A 637 -3.37 -22.61 0.07
N ALA A 638 -4.10 -23.12 -0.93
CA ALA A 638 -5.47 -22.67 -1.20
C ALA A 638 -6.41 -23.01 -0.04
N LEU A 639 -6.30 -24.20 0.55
CA LEU A 639 -7.09 -24.60 1.73
C LEU A 639 -6.78 -23.70 2.93
N ALA A 640 -5.50 -23.49 3.23
CA ALA A 640 -5.07 -22.63 4.33
C ALA A 640 -5.46 -21.16 4.17
N SER A 641 -5.65 -20.68 2.94
CA SER A 641 -6.02 -19.28 2.65
C SER A 641 -7.52 -19.05 2.49
N ASP A 642 -8.31 -20.09 2.23
CA ASP A 642 -9.74 -20.01 1.96
C ASP A 642 -10.54 -20.94 2.87
N ILE A 643 -11.06 -20.38 3.98
CA ILE A 643 -11.91 -21.10 4.94
C ILE A 643 -13.21 -21.67 4.32
N ARG A 644 -13.63 -21.13 3.16
CA ARG A 644 -14.84 -21.56 2.44
C ARG A 644 -14.55 -22.61 1.37
N LEU A 645 -13.31 -23.05 1.24
CA LEU A 645 -12.92 -24.21 0.46
C LEU A 645 -12.85 -25.46 1.34
N SER A 646 -13.44 -26.55 0.88
CA SER A 646 -13.30 -27.87 1.49
C SER A 646 -13.09 -28.93 0.42
N VAL A 647 -12.43 -30.04 0.76
CA VAL A 647 -12.18 -31.17 -0.11
C VAL A 647 -12.69 -32.43 0.57
N VAL A 648 -13.47 -33.23 -0.15
CA VAL A 648 -13.98 -34.52 0.26
C VAL A 648 -13.34 -35.59 -0.61
N ALA A 649 -12.76 -36.62 0.01
CA ALA A 649 -12.11 -37.72 -0.70
C ALA A 649 -12.63 -39.09 -0.24
N LEU A 650 -12.86 -40.02 -1.17
CA LEU A 650 -13.08 -41.42 -0.79
C LEU A 650 -11.82 -42.02 -0.13
N ARG A 651 -10.65 -41.65 -0.63
CA ARG A 651 -9.38 -42.05 -0.01
C ARG A 651 -8.24 -41.08 -0.28
N LEU A 652 -7.31 -41.04 0.67
CA LEU A 652 -5.98 -40.49 0.51
C LEU A 652 -5.05 -41.53 -0.13
N SER A 653 -4.06 -41.06 -0.89
CA SER A 653 -3.08 -41.90 -1.58
C SER A 653 -1.68 -41.33 -1.43
N GLU A 654 -0.77 -42.11 -0.85
CA GLU A 654 0.67 -41.80 -0.82
C GLU A 654 1.27 -41.80 -2.24
N ASN A 655 0.78 -42.70 -3.10
CA ASN A 655 1.22 -42.84 -4.47
C ASN A 655 0.76 -41.65 -5.33
N LYS A 656 1.74 -40.91 -5.87
CA LYS A 656 1.52 -39.90 -6.92
C LYS A 656 1.72 -40.54 -8.29
N PHE A 657 0.62 -40.81 -8.99
CA PHE A 657 0.65 -41.41 -10.32
C PHE A 657 -0.29 -40.66 -11.27
N THR A 658 0.24 -40.21 -12.40
CA THR A 658 -0.57 -39.65 -13.50
C THR A 658 -0.64 -40.72 -14.58
N GLY A 659 -1.83 -41.29 -14.77
CA GLY A 659 -2.04 -42.31 -15.79
C GLY A 659 -1.79 -41.76 -17.19
N ARG A 660 -1.31 -42.64 -18.08
CA ARG A 660 -1.21 -42.40 -19.52
C ARG A 660 -1.76 -43.61 -20.27
N GLY A 661 -2.48 -43.38 -21.37
CA GLY A 661 -3.04 -44.45 -22.20
C GLY A 661 -3.99 -45.38 -21.42
N SER A 662 -3.59 -46.65 -21.28
CA SER A 662 -4.36 -47.71 -20.61
C SER A 662 -4.50 -47.55 -19.09
N THR A 663 -3.71 -46.68 -18.47
CA THR A 663 -3.72 -46.43 -17.02
C THR A 663 -4.40 -45.12 -16.64
N ASP A 664 -4.83 -44.31 -17.61
CA ASP A 664 -5.57 -43.07 -17.37
C ASP A 664 -7.03 -43.34 -16.99
N THR A 665 -7.49 -42.73 -15.90
CA THR A 665 -8.86 -42.92 -15.38
C THR A 665 -9.89 -42.46 -16.39
N GLY A 666 -9.70 -41.31 -17.03
CA GLY A 666 -10.62 -40.81 -18.06
C GLY A 666 -10.73 -41.78 -19.24
N ASN A 667 -9.61 -42.27 -19.74
CA ASN A 667 -9.59 -43.20 -20.85
C ASN A 667 -10.26 -44.54 -20.50
N ARG A 668 -10.04 -45.06 -19.28
CA ARG A 668 -10.70 -46.30 -18.81
C ARG A 668 -12.21 -46.13 -18.62
N LEU A 669 -12.67 -44.96 -18.18
CA LEU A 669 -14.10 -44.68 -17.99
C LEU A 669 -14.87 -44.72 -19.31
N PHE A 670 -14.24 -44.35 -20.41
CA PHE A 670 -14.89 -44.24 -21.72
C PHE A 670 -14.34 -45.20 -22.79
N ASN A 671 -13.53 -46.18 -22.40
CA ASN A 671 -12.88 -47.15 -23.32
C ASN A 671 -12.08 -46.49 -24.45
N THR A 672 -11.43 -45.37 -24.15
CA THR A 672 -10.61 -44.58 -25.10
C THR A 672 -9.11 -44.76 -24.88
N THR A 673 -8.70 -45.89 -24.31
CA THR A 673 -7.30 -46.21 -23.94
C THR A 673 -6.32 -46.29 -25.11
N HIS A 674 -6.83 -46.36 -26.35
CA HIS A 674 -6.07 -46.34 -27.60
C HIS A 674 -5.90 -44.92 -28.16
N LEU A 675 -6.62 -43.93 -27.62
CA LEU A 675 -6.49 -42.53 -28.01
C LEU A 675 -5.35 -41.88 -27.21
N PRO A 676 -4.55 -40.99 -27.84
CA PRO A 676 -3.40 -40.34 -27.21
C PRO A 676 -3.76 -39.46 -26.00
#